data_AF-A0A431WCL4-F1
#
_entry.id   AF-A0A431WCL4-F1
#
_cell.length_a   1.000
_cell.length_b   1.000
_cell.length_c   1.000
_cell.angle_alpha   90.00
_cell.angle_beta   90.00
_cell.angle_gamma   90.00
#
_symmetry.space_group_name_H-M   'P 1'
#
loop_
_entity.id
_entity.type
_entity.pdbx_description
1 polymer ?
#
loop_
_entity_poly.entity_id
_entity_poly.type
_entity_poly.pdbx_seq_one_letter_code
_entity_poly.pdbx_strand_id
1 'polypeptide(L)'
;MKKVINGFNKSTLALGIVAALSMGVTSGVNAVSFDWGEVQGTFDSTWSAGASWRVEGRDWDNHIGKVNHPRFDWSNYSAFNNTKYTSAEIWAQPGSYSSNGDLSNLLYSQGDTTAVVFKGLHELSLQYKNFGVFARGMYFYDQKANNGDYGFSDPLTGKEYDPCMDSEASKVQCKDVRLLDAFVYGNFDFNDGANPLTIRVGNQVVSWGESTLIPHGIGVINPVDLNILNAPGAELKEAFRPQGMVWASFGMTDELSVEAFYQYDWEPVWVPTPGSYFSTNDFAGYGGYGQNAQLGFQANPDMNLEFLEAEYNKLAQMVISGNYDSATLGALALAYPTKATLVQDQASASDSGQYGVKLGYYSPALWETEFGLYYMNYHSRRPLISGTTADFGQQAIANDLAKLGALAATGGTVDRDVMLGLETFSKAQIEYPEDIQLYGFSFNTLIGDTSVAGEIAHRQDEPLQIDDVELLFAAMPQQLANAGLRPDFDGISQYTSYVDDVGPGEYAEGFIRLDTTQAQATFTHLFGPTLGTSNLVMLAEIGGVWIHDMPGFDELRLNGPGTARSGGNPDMPGIIEGVHNGPETNPFPTDFAWGYRLVAKADYNNLFSGINMSPRVIFSHDVEGITPDPMFLFTEGKKSVSVGVNFDYQSRWGADFSYNSFFGGVGTTNQMSDRDYVSFNIKYSI
;
A
#
# COMPACT_ATOMS: atom_id res chain seq x y z
N MET A 1 35.67 -33.78 -34.60
CA MET A 1 34.54 -32.91 -34.22
C MET A 1 34.73 -32.50 -32.76
N LYS A 2 35.11 -31.25 -32.52
CA LYS A 2 35.19 -30.69 -31.17
C LYS A 2 33.77 -30.30 -30.75
N LYS A 3 33.31 -30.87 -29.64
CA LYS A 3 32.05 -30.50 -28.98
C LYS A 3 32.27 -29.12 -28.36
N VAL A 4 31.82 -28.07 -29.04
CA VAL A 4 31.83 -26.71 -28.50
C VAL A 4 30.61 -26.62 -27.58
N ILE A 5 30.86 -26.56 -26.27
CA ILE A 5 29.86 -26.24 -25.27
C ILE A 5 29.91 -24.71 -25.14
N ASN A 6 29.15 -24.00 -25.96
CA ASN A 6 28.88 -22.57 -25.74
C ASN A 6 27.71 -22.50 -24.77
N GLY A 7 27.98 -22.71 -23.49
CA GLY A 7 27.08 -22.21 -22.45
C GLY A 7 27.31 -20.71 -22.33
N PHE A 8 26.24 -19.94 -22.16
CA PHE A 8 26.34 -18.58 -21.63
C PHE A 8 27.40 -18.57 -20.53
N ASN A 9 28.45 -17.75 -20.66
CA ASN A 9 29.29 -17.45 -19.52
C ASN A 9 28.35 -16.83 -18.50
N LYS A 10 28.07 -17.55 -17.41
CA LYS A 10 27.39 -16.98 -16.25
C LYS A 10 28.28 -15.82 -15.82
N SER A 11 27.85 -14.61 -16.16
CA SER A 11 28.50 -13.36 -15.80
C SER A 11 28.79 -13.40 -14.30
N THR A 12 29.99 -13.00 -13.90
CA THR A 12 30.35 -12.81 -12.50
C THR A 12 29.42 -11.79 -11.81
N LEU A 13 28.68 -10.97 -12.57
CA LEU A 13 27.57 -10.14 -12.07
C LEU A 13 26.31 -10.94 -11.68
N ALA A 14 26.03 -12.07 -12.34
CA ALA A 14 24.95 -12.96 -11.92
C ALA A 14 25.24 -13.54 -10.51
N LEU A 15 26.51 -13.65 -10.11
CA LEU A 15 26.90 -13.99 -8.73
C LEU A 15 26.69 -12.81 -7.75
N GLY A 16 26.85 -11.56 -8.20
CA GLY A 16 26.57 -10.35 -7.41
C GLY A 16 25.07 -10.11 -7.18
N ILE A 17 24.24 -10.30 -8.21
CA ILE A 17 22.76 -10.28 -8.11
C ILE A 17 22.26 -11.47 -7.29
N VAL A 18 22.86 -12.67 -7.44
CA VAL A 18 22.58 -13.80 -6.54
C VAL A 18 23.01 -13.51 -5.11
N ALA A 19 24.08 -12.72 -4.87
CA ALA A 19 24.47 -12.28 -3.54
C ALA A 19 23.49 -11.24 -2.94
N ALA A 20 22.98 -10.30 -3.74
CA ALA A 20 21.93 -9.36 -3.31
C ALA A 20 20.60 -10.07 -3.02
N LEU A 21 20.19 -11.02 -3.87
CA LEU A 21 19.02 -11.88 -3.64
C LEU A 21 19.24 -12.84 -2.46
N SER A 22 20.48 -13.28 -2.18
CA SER A 22 20.79 -14.13 -1.01
C SER A 22 20.67 -13.42 0.35
N MET A 23 20.38 -12.11 0.37
CA MET A 23 20.09 -11.40 1.61
C MET A 23 18.69 -11.69 2.16
N GLY A 24 17.77 -12.20 1.32
CA GLY A 24 16.40 -12.59 1.71
C GLY A 24 16.04 -14.06 1.42
N VAL A 25 16.90 -14.83 0.76
CA VAL A 25 16.60 -16.20 0.34
C VAL A 25 17.45 -17.18 1.14
N THR A 26 16.81 -17.99 1.98
CA THR A 26 17.44 -19.19 2.56
C THR A 26 17.85 -20.12 1.42
N SER A 27 19.14 -20.30 1.19
CA SER A 27 19.67 -21.24 0.22
C SER A 27 19.44 -22.69 0.65
N GLY A 28 18.96 -23.53 -0.28
CA GLY A 28 19.07 -24.99 -0.22
C GLY A 28 17.81 -25.73 0.25
N VAL A 29 16.70 -25.66 -0.48
CA VAL A 29 15.60 -26.61 -0.26
C VAL A 29 16.01 -27.98 -0.83
N ASN A 30 15.70 -29.08 -0.13
CA ASN A 30 15.97 -30.45 -0.59
C ASN A 30 14.89 -30.87 -1.60
N ALA A 31 14.71 -30.09 -2.68
CA ALA A 31 13.67 -30.30 -3.69
C ALA A 31 13.52 -31.79 -3.99
N VAL A 32 12.32 -32.33 -3.80
CA VAL A 32 12.05 -33.71 -4.20
C VAL A 32 12.06 -33.73 -5.72
N SER A 33 13.18 -34.20 -6.26
CA SER A 33 13.35 -34.37 -7.70
C SER A 33 12.80 -35.74 -8.09
N PHE A 34 12.03 -35.79 -9.17
CA PHE A 34 11.47 -37.03 -9.69
C PHE A 34 11.50 -37.03 -11.22
N ASP A 35 11.70 -38.22 -11.77
CA ASP A 35 11.63 -38.45 -13.21
C ASP A 35 10.39 -39.27 -13.53
N TRP A 36 9.53 -38.76 -14.42
CA TRP A 36 8.39 -39.49 -14.97
C TRP A 36 8.57 -39.66 -16.48
N GLY A 37 9.31 -40.71 -16.85
CA GLY A 37 9.68 -40.96 -18.24
C GLY A 37 10.69 -39.92 -18.75
N GLU A 38 10.26 -39.08 -19.69
CA GLU A 38 11.05 -37.96 -20.23
C GLU A 38 10.79 -36.63 -19.49
N VAL A 39 9.85 -36.60 -18.55
CA VAL A 39 9.52 -35.42 -17.76
C VAL A 39 10.39 -35.39 -16.50
N GLN A 40 11.14 -34.31 -16.32
CA GLN A 40 11.89 -34.02 -15.10
C GLN A 40 11.06 -33.09 -14.22
N GLY A 41 10.90 -33.41 -12.95
CA GLY A 41 10.09 -32.63 -12.02
C GLY A 41 10.83 -32.31 -10.73
N THR A 42 10.58 -31.11 -10.18
CA THR A 42 10.96 -30.74 -8.82
C THR A 42 9.74 -30.28 -8.05
N PHE A 43 9.66 -30.67 -6.78
CA PHE A 43 8.65 -30.19 -5.86
C PHE A 43 9.30 -29.72 -4.56
N ASP A 44 9.09 -28.46 -4.24
CA ASP A 44 9.61 -27.80 -3.04
C ASP A 44 8.44 -27.41 -2.14
N SER A 45 8.61 -27.58 -0.83
CA SER A 45 7.60 -27.10 0.13
C SER A 45 8.23 -26.44 1.33
N THR A 46 7.65 -25.31 1.72
CA THR A 46 8.05 -24.56 2.90
C THR A 46 6.83 -24.30 3.76
N TRP A 47 6.94 -24.59 5.05
CA TRP A 47 5.97 -24.22 6.05
C TRP A 47 6.60 -23.28 7.04
N SER A 48 5.84 -22.29 7.51
CA SER A 48 6.29 -21.45 8.61
C SER A 48 5.17 -21.15 9.60
N ALA A 49 5.58 -20.93 10.83
CA ALA A 49 4.72 -20.49 11.92
C ALA A 49 5.44 -19.38 12.67
N GLY A 50 4.79 -18.24 12.82
CA GLY A 50 5.40 -17.08 13.48
C GLY A 50 4.38 -16.18 14.13
N ALA A 51 4.87 -15.30 15.00
CA ALA A 51 4.06 -14.30 15.68
C ALA A 51 4.84 -13.00 15.85
N SER A 52 4.10 -11.89 15.92
CA SER A 52 4.63 -10.56 16.20
C SER A 52 3.90 -9.94 17.39
N TRP A 53 4.59 -9.09 18.13
CA TRP A 53 4.05 -8.37 19.30
C TRP A 53 4.39 -6.89 19.23
N ARG A 54 3.41 -6.04 19.50
CA ARG A 54 3.61 -4.60 19.70
C ARG A 54 4.43 -4.39 20.97
N VAL A 55 5.49 -3.61 20.90
CA VAL A 55 6.31 -3.27 22.08
C VAL A 55 6.12 -1.83 22.55
N GLU A 56 5.56 -0.96 21.72
CA GLU A 56 5.36 0.45 22.03
C GLU A 56 3.94 0.73 22.52
N GLY A 57 3.81 1.74 23.37
CA GLY A 57 2.50 2.25 23.78
C GLY A 57 1.84 3.01 22.63
N ARG A 58 0.50 3.13 22.68
CA ARG A 58 -0.23 4.02 21.78
C ARG A 58 0.18 5.47 22.02
N ASP A 59 0.45 6.21 20.95
CA ASP A 59 0.60 7.67 21.04
C ASP A 59 -0.78 8.35 21.01
N TRP A 60 -1.35 8.53 22.20
CA TRP A 60 -2.66 9.17 22.39
C TRP A 60 -2.68 10.66 22.05
N ASP A 61 -1.52 11.31 22.02
CA ASP A 61 -1.43 12.76 21.85
C ASP A 61 -1.31 13.14 20.37
N ASN A 62 -0.70 12.27 19.55
CA ASN A 62 -0.38 12.56 18.15
C ASN A 62 -1.03 11.62 17.11
N HIS A 63 -1.24 10.34 17.44
CA HIS A 63 -1.67 9.32 16.46
C HIS A 63 -3.08 8.78 16.69
N ILE A 64 -3.66 9.01 17.86
CA ILE A 64 -5.08 8.72 18.12
C ILE A 64 -5.91 9.98 17.90
N GLY A 65 -7.01 9.87 17.15
CA GLY A 65 -7.99 10.92 16.96
C GLY A 65 -8.56 11.41 18.29
N LYS A 66 -8.70 12.72 18.46
CA LYS A 66 -9.23 13.32 19.70
C LYS A 66 -10.51 12.64 20.18
N VAL A 67 -11.42 12.30 19.26
CA VAL A 67 -12.74 11.75 19.60
C VAL A 67 -12.70 10.30 20.08
N ASN A 68 -11.63 9.57 19.74
CA ASN A 68 -11.42 8.17 20.15
C ASN A 68 -10.72 8.06 21.51
N HIS A 69 -10.38 9.18 22.15
CA HIS A 69 -9.83 9.16 23.49
C HIS A 69 -10.88 8.74 24.54
N PRO A 70 -10.55 7.87 25.52
CA PRO A 70 -11.47 7.40 26.59
C PRO A 70 -12.09 8.48 27.50
N ARG A 71 -11.75 9.75 27.28
CA ARG A 71 -12.28 10.90 28.02
C ARG A 71 -13.66 11.33 27.50
N PHE A 72 -14.00 10.96 26.27
CA PHE A 72 -15.28 11.26 25.66
C PHE A 72 -16.22 10.06 25.78
N ASP A 73 -17.45 10.32 26.22
CA ASP A 73 -18.52 9.33 26.28
C ASP A 73 -19.58 9.64 25.22
N TRP A 74 -19.53 8.86 24.15
CA TRP A 74 -20.42 8.98 23.00
C TRP A 74 -21.70 8.16 23.12
N SER A 75 -21.96 7.52 24.27
CA SER A 75 -23.18 6.75 24.49
C SER A 75 -24.43 7.59 24.26
N ASN A 76 -25.35 7.09 23.44
CA ASN A 76 -26.58 7.78 23.03
C ASN A 76 -26.36 9.09 22.22
N TYR A 77 -25.17 9.31 21.66
CA TYR A 77 -24.95 10.40 20.70
C TYR A 77 -25.92 10.30 19.52
N SER A 78 -26.41 11.44 19.07
CA SER A 78 -27.15 11.58 17.81
C SER A 78 -27.02 13.00 17.31
N ALA A 79 -26.64 13.19 16.05
CA ALA A 79 -26.60 14.51 15.42
C ALA A 79 -27.99 15.16 15.30
N PHE A 80 -29.07 14.39 15.45
CA PHE A 80 -30.44 14.91 15.40
C PHE A 80 -30.83 15.73 16.63
N ASN A 81 -30.36 15.34 17.82
CA ASN A 81 -30.83 15.95 19.07
C ASN A 81 -29.89 15.84 20.28
N ASN A 82 -28.71 15.21 20.15
CA ASN A 82 -27.80 14.95 21.26
C ASN A 82 -26.33 14.88 20.82
N THR A 83 -25.72 16.03 20.52
CA THR A 83 -24.33 16.09 20.04
C THR A 83 -23.25 15.94 21.13
N LYS A 84 -23.64 15.81 22.41
CA LYS A 84 -22.80 15.62 23.62
C LYS A 84 -21.75 16.68 23.92
N TYR A 85 -20.89 17.03 22.97
CA TYR A 85 -19.78 17.96 23.12
C TYR A 85 -19.78 18.96 21.95
N THR A 86 -19.24 20.15 22.20
CA THR A 86 -18.94 21.13 21.17
C THR A 86 -17.57 20.87 20.56
N SER A 87 -17.34 21.32 19.32
CA SER A 87 -16.02 21.21 18.67
C SER A 87 -14.91 21.84 19.51
N ALA A 88 -15.15 23.00 20.11
CA ALA A 88 -14.19 23.69 20.98
C ALA A 88 -13.81 22.88 22.23
N GLU A 89 -14.76 22.16 22.85
CA GLU A 89 -14.46 21.28 23.98
C GLU A 89 -13.57 20.10 23.57
N ILE A 90 -13.78 19.56 22.36
CA ILE A 90 -12.99 18.44 21.84
C ILE A 90 -11.59 18.91 21.44
N TRP A 91 -11.51 20.00 20.66
CA TRP A 91 -10.25 20.55 20.15
C TRP A 91 -9.32 21.06 21.26
N ALA A 92 -9.86 21.43 22.43
CA ALA A 92 -9.07 21.79 23.60
C ALA A 92 -8.29 20.62 24.21
N GLN A 93 -8.53 19.37 23.76
CA GLN A 93 -7.87 18.17 24.29
C GLN A 93 -6.76 17.65 23.35
N PRO A 94 -5.76 16.93 23.89
CA PRO A 94 -4.73 16.25 23.08
C PRO A 94 -5.30 15.19 22.12
N GLY A 95 -4.58 14.89 21.04
CA GLY A 95 -4.95 13.91 20.01
C GLY A 95 -4.83 14.48 18.58
N SER A 96 -4.81 13.60 17.59
CA SER A 96 -4.83 13.91 16.16
C SER A 96 -6.13 14.61 15.74
N TYR A 97 -6.08 15.43 14.68
CA TYR A 97 -7.27 16.05 14.04
C TYR A 97 -7.97 15.13 13.02
N SER A 98 -7.55 13.87 12.93
CA SER A 98 -8.20 12.85 12.12
C SER A 98 -8.25 11.53 12.87
N SER A 99 -9.35 10.81 12.69
CA SER A 99 -9.55 9.41 13.10
C SER A 99 -9.60 8.50 11.88
N ASN A 100 -9.28 9.00 10.69
CA ASN A 100 -9.31 8.20 9.45
C ASN A 100 -8.10 7.25 9.31
N GLY A 101 -7.31 7.04 10.37
CA GLY A 101 -6.11 6.20 10.32
C GLY A 101 -5.64 5.72 11.70
N ASP A 102 -6.51 5.76 12.72
CA ASP A 102 -6.18 5.41 14.09
C ASP A 102 -6.75 4.06 14.55
N LEU A 103 -7.64 3.43 13.78
CA LEU A 103 -8.30 2.18 14.14
C LEU A 103 -7.30 1.07 14.47
N SER A 104 -6.20 0.93 13.71
CA SER A 104 -5.20 -0.07 14.05
C SER A 104 -4.57 0.22 15.42
N ASN A 105 -4.26 1.48 15.71
CA ASN A 105 -3.68 1.83 17.00
C ASN A 105 -4.66 1.57 18.13
N LEU A 106 -5.97 1.77 17.92
CA LEU A 106 -7.02 1.45 18.88
C LEU A 106 -7.10 -0.06 19.17
N LEU A 107 -6.97 -0.91 18.14
CA LEU A 107 -7.14 -2.37 18.29
C LEU A 107 -5.99 -3.08 19.02
N TYR A 108 -4.74 -2.60 18.92
CA TYR A 108 -3.58 -3.28 19.51
C TYR A 108 -2.93 -2.45 20.62
N SER A 109 -2.88 -3.00 21.83
CA SER A 109 -2.20 -2.43 23.00
C SER A 109 -0.73 -2.88 23.05
N GLN A 110 0.08 -2.19 23.87
CA GLN A 110 1.44 -2.64 24.16
C GLN A 110 1.42 -4.06 24.73
N GLY A 111 2.23 -4.94 24.15
CA GLY A 111 2.32 -6.36 24.53
C GLY A 111 1.32 -7.27 23.81
N ASP A 112 0.34 -6.71 23.08
CA ASP A 112 -0.59 -7.52 22.30
C ASP A 112 0.12 -8.18 21.12
N THR A 113 -0.32 -9.39 20.79
CA THR A 113 0.03 -10.02 19.51
C THR A 113 -0.59 -9.21 18.37
N THR A 114 0.22 -8.88 17.38
CA THR A 114 -0.23 -8.17 16.17
C THR A 114 -0.51 -9.12 15.02
N ALA A 115 0.14 -10.28 15.00
CA ALA A 115 -0.07 -11.36 14.05
C ALA A 115 0.33 -12.70 14.67
N VAL A 116 -0.39 -13.78 14.36
CA VAL A 116 -0.01 -15.17 14.70
C VAL A 116 -0.31 -16.05 13.48
N VAL A 117 0.67 -16.19 12.60
CA VAL A 117 0.49 -16.71 11.24
C VAL A 117 1.04 -18.11 11.11
N PHE A 118 0.25 -19.01 10.54
CA PHE A 118 0.71 -20.25 9.94
C PHE A 118 0.56 -20.19 8.43
N LYS A 119 1.61 -20.56 7.68
CA LYS A 119 1.59 -20.55 6.21
C LYS A 119 2.33 -21.72 5.60
N GLY A 120 1.93 -22.07 4.38
CA GLY A 120 2.58 -23.06 3.54
C GLY A 120 2.73 -22.54 2.12
N LEU A 121 3.88 -22.81 1.52
CA LEU A 121 4.24 -22.45 0.15
C LEU A 121 4.75 -23.70 -0.58
N HIS A 122 4.22 -23.96 -1.77
CA HIS A 122 4.52 -25.12 -2.57
C HIS A 122 4.89 -24.71 -3.98
N GLU A 123 5.95 -25.28 -4.52
CA GLU A 123 6.45 -24.97 -5.85
C GLU A 123 6.62 -26.27 -6.65
N LEU A 124 6.08 -26.30 -7.85
CA LEU A 124 6.17 -27.40 -8.80
C LEU A 124 6.78 -26.88 -10.09
N SER A 125 7.88 -27.49 -10.50
CA SER A 125 8.46 -27.30 -11.82
C SER A 125 8.43 -28.63 -12.57
N LEU A 126 7.90 -28.63 -13.78
CA LEU A 126 7.92 -29.78 -14.69
C LEU A 126 8.58 -29.36 -16.00
N GLN A 127 9.53 -30.15 -16.48
CA GLN A 127 10.23 -29.90 -17.73
C GLN A 127 10.13 -31.11 -18.65
N TYR A 128 9.73 -30.87 -19.90
CA TYR A 128 9.73 -31.84 -20.98
C TYR A 128 10.45 -31.26 -22.19
N LYS A 129 11.67 -31.76 -22.45
CA LYS A 129 12.54 -31.24 -23.52
C LYS A 129 12.70 -29.72 -23.41
N ASN A 130 12.17 -28.99 -24.39
CA ASN A 130 12.28 -27.55 -24.51
C ASN A 130 11.05 -26.80 -23.97
N PHE A 131 10.08 -27.50 -23.38
CA PHE A 131 8.89 -26.93 -22.76
C PHE A 131 8.87 -27.22 -21.26
N GLY A 132 8.18 -26.39 -20.49
CA GLY A 132 7.92 -26.68 -19.10
C GLY A 132 6.71 -25.94 -18.53
N VAL A 133 6.37 -26.33 -17.31
CA VAL A 133 5.28 -25.77 -16.50
C VAL A 133 5.88 -25.39 -15.16
N PHE A 134 5.54 -24.20 -14.69
CA PHE A 134 5.82 -23.78 -13.32
C PHE A 134 4.51 -23.43 -12.63
N ALA A 135 4.35 -23.90 -11.39
CA ALA A 135 3.24 -23.55 -10.54
C ALA A 135 3.72 -23.30 -9.11
N ARG A 136 3.25 -22.23 -8.49
CA ARG A 136 3.49 -21.88 -7.09
C ARG A 136 2.17 -21.61 -6.42
N GLY A 137 1.89 -22.30 -5.31
CA GLY A 137 0.69 -22.09 -4.52
C GLY A 137 1.02 -21.84 -3.07
N MET A 138 0.25 -21.00 -2.41
CA MET A 138 0.39 -20.74 -0.98
C MET A 138 -0.95 -20.78 -0.26
N TYR A 139 -0.88 -20.98 1.05
CA TYR A 139 -1.98 -20.73 1.96
C TYR A 139 -1.47 -20.12 3.25
N PHE A 140 -2.31 -19.35 3.92
CA PHE A 140 -2.01 -18.84 5.26
C PHE A 140 -3.26 -18.70 6.11
N TYR A 141 -3.05 -18.66 7.42
CA TYR A 141 -4.07 -18.40 8.43
C TYR A 141 -3.46 -17.59 9.57
N ASP A 142 -3.99 -16.39 9.82
CA ASP A 142 -3.64 -15.57 10.98
C ASP A 142 -4.65 -15.79 12.11
N GLN A 143 -4.20 -16.43 13.19
CA GLN A 143 -5.00 -16.70 14.37
C GLN A 143 -5.36 -15.43 15.14
N LYS A 144 -4.50 -14.40 15.18
CA LYS A 144 -4.83 -13.13 15.84
C LYS A 144 -5.93 -12.42 15.07
N ALA A 145 -5.84 -12.38 13.74
CA ALA A 145 -6.87 -11.75 12.91
C ALA A 145 -8.23 -12.45 13.05
N ASN A 146 -8.28 -13.79 12.92
CA ASN A 146 -9.55 -14.55 12.87
C ASN A 146 -10.21 -14.79 14.23
N ASN A 147 -9.41 -14.97 15.29
CA ASN A 147 -9.90 -15.47 16.59
C ASN A 147 -9.38 -14.64 17.78
N GLY A 148 -8.71 -13.52 17.50
CA GLY A 148 -8.19 -12.64 18.53
C GLY A 148 -9.30 -11.82 19.18
N ASP A 149 -9.03 -11.41 20.41
CA ASP A 149 -9.77 -10.36 21.12
C ASP A 149 -9.01 -9.04 20.91
N TYR A 150 -9.74 -7.96 20.67
CA TYR A 150 -9.24 -6.61 20.52
C TYR A 150 -9.74 -5.76 21.68
N GLY A 151 -8.82 -5.01 22.30
CA GLY A 151 -9.12 -4.20 23.49
C GLY A 151 -9.93 -2.93 23.21
N PHE A 152 -10.63 -2.84 22.08
CA PHE A 152 -11.37 -1.66 21.63
C PHE A 152 -12.76 -2.04 21.12
N SER A 153 -13.76 -1.29 21.56
CA SER A 153 -15.10 -1.31 20.99
C SER A 153 -15.45 0.09 20.56
N ASP A 154 -16.11 0.18 19.41
CA ASP A 154 -16.59 1.42 18.84
C ASP A 154 -17.51 2.14 19.86
N PRO A 155 -17.20 3.39 20.25
CA PRO A 155 -17.93 4.08 21.31
C PRO A 155 -19.41 4.40 20.99
N LEU A 156 -19.81 4.37 19.72
CA LEU A 156 -21.16 4.70 19.28
C LEU A 156 -22.07 3.47 19.27
N THR A 157 -21.53 2.33 18.84
CA THR A 157 -22.26 1.06 18.66
C THR A 157 -22.04 0.09 19.81
N GLY A 158 -20.95 0.24 20.56
CA GLY A 158 -20.52 -0.70 21.60
C GLY A 158 -20.03 -2.04 21.06
N LYS A 159 -19.78 -2.14 19.75
CA LYS A 159 -19.31 -3.36 19.10
C LYS A 159 -17.81 -3.33 18.88
N GLU A 160 -17.20 -4.50 19.00
CA GLU A 160 -15.82 -4.72 18.61
C GLU A 160 -15.70 -4.71 17.08
N TYR A 161 -14.61 -4.13 16.56
CA TYR A 161 -14.33 -4.18 15.14
C TYR A 161 -13.81 -5.57 14.76
N ASP A 162 -14.36 -6.15 13.70
CA ASP A 162 -13.90 -7.43 13.14
C ASP A 162 -13.14 -7.18 11.82
N PRO A 163 -11.79 -7.29 11.81
CA PRO A 163 -10.98 -7.09 10.60
C PRO A 163 -11.27 -8.10 9.48
N CYS A 164 -11.97 -9.19 9.79
CA CYS A 164 -12.29 -10.27 8.87
C CYS A 164 -13.78 -10.28 8.46
N MET A 165 -14.55 -9.24 8.82
CA MET A 165 -15.99 -9.15 8.52
C MET A 165 -16.25 -9.10 7.01
N ASP A 166 -15.48 -8.27 6.30
CA ASP A 166 -15.54 -8.18 4.84
C ASP A 166 -14.83 -9.37 4.19
N SER A 167 -15.41 -9.94 3.13
CA SER A 167 -14.89 -11.18 2.53
C SER A 167 -13.53 -10.98 1.86
N GLU A 168 -13.30 -9.83 1.21
CA GLU A 168 -12.00 -9.55 0.59
C GLU A 168 -10.99 -9.13 1.65
N ALA A 169 -11.37 -8.36 2.67
CA ALA A 169 -10.49 -8.09 3.81
C ALA A 169 -10.04 -9.40 4.49
N SER A 170 -10.97 -10.33 4.70
CA SER A 170 -10.69 -11.67 5.25
C SER A 170 -9.66 -12.42 4.40
N LYS A 171 -9.82 -12.38 3.07
CA LYS A 171 -8.93 -13.04 2.12
C LYS A 171 -7.52 -12.47 2.14
N VAL A 172 -7.37 -11.14 2.17
CA VAL A 172 -6.04 -10.53 2.07
C VAL A 172 -5.28 -10.48 3.40
N GLN A 173 -5.99 -10.35 4.53
CA GLN A 173 -5.38 -10.13 5.85
C GLN A 173 -5.53 -11.33 6.80
N CYS A 174 -6.64 -12.08 6.74
CA CYS A 174 -6.96 -13.07 7.76
C CYS A 174 -6.59 -14.51 7.37
N LYS A 175 -6.97 -14.94 6.16
CA LYS A 175 -6.71 -16.30 5.66
C LYS A 175 -6.88 -16.38 4.15
N ASP A 176 -6.07 -17.20 3.50
CA ASP A 176 -6.21 -17.44 2.06
C ASP A 176 -5.64 -18.78 1.62
N VAL A 177 -6.08 -19.23 0.45
CA VAL A 177 -5.45 -20.27 -0.36
C VAL A 177 -5.38 -19.74 -1.78
N ARG A 178 -4.18 -19.38 -2.24
CA ARG A 178 -4.00 -18.72 -3.54
C ARG A 178 -2.93 -19.40 -4.39
N LEU A 179 -3.21 -19.44 -5.69
CA LEU A 179 -2.21 -19.74 -6.71
C LEU A 179 -1.47 -18.43 -6.99
N LEU A 180 -0.15 -18.46 -6.87
CA LEU A 180 0.74 -17.36 -7.21
C LEU A 180 1.11 -17.52 -8.69
N ASP A 181 2.35 -17.92 -8.98
CA ASP A 181 2.81 -18.13 -10.35
C ASP A 181 2.19 -19.40 -10.94
N ALA A 182 1.72 -19.32 -12.17
CA ALA A 182 1.23 -20.46 -12.92
C ALA A 182 1.39 -20.18 -14.42
N PHE A 183 2.47 -20.67 -15.01
CA PHE A 183 2.78 -20.40 -16.41
C PHE A 183 3.39 -21.61 -17.10
N VAL A 184 3.22 -21.63 -18.42
CA VAL A 184 3.93 -22.52 -19.32
C VAL A 184 5.05 -21.76 -19.99
N TYR A 185 6.15 -22.43 -20.29
CA TYR A 185 7.26 -21.83 -21.00
C TYR A 185 7.80 -22.73 -22.10
N GLY A 186 8.39 -22.10 -23.11
CA GLY A 186 9.09 -22.75 -24.20
C GLY A 186 10.43 -22.06 -24.44
N ASN A 187 11.47 -22.86 -24.59
CA ASN A 187 12.81 -22.42 -24.96
C ASN A 187 13.10 -22.89 -26.39
N PHE A 188 13.65 -22.01 -27.21
CA PHE A 188 13.99 -22.28 -28.60
C PHE A 188 15.37 -21.74 -28.89
N ASP A 189 16.12 -22.46 -29.70
CA ASP A 189 17.47 -22.10 -30.11
C ASP A 189 17.49 -21.88 -31.62
N PHE A 190 17.74 -20.64 -32.05
CA PHE A 190 17.93 -20.29 -33.45
C PHE A 190 19.41 -20.17 -33.79
N ASN A 191 19.75 -20.21 -35.08
CA ASN A 191 21.12 -20.07 -35.60
C ASN A 191 22.13 -20.99 -34.87
N ASP A 192 21.82 -22.28 -34.82
CA ASP A 192 22.65 -23.31 -34.17
C ASP A 192 22.95 -23.04 -32.68
N GLY A 193 22.01 -22.37 -31.97
CA GLY A 193 22.14 -22.04 -30.54
C GLY A 193 22.74 -20.68 -30.25
N ALA A 194 23.06 -19.87 -31.27
CA ALA A 194 23.55 -18.51 -31.09
C ALA A 194 22.44 -17.53 -30.66
N ASN A 195 21.17 -17.86 -30.92
CA ASN A 195 20.05 -16.96 -30.67
C ASN A 195 18.95 -17.67 -29.88
N PRO A 196 19.04 -17.69 -28.53
CA PRO A 196 18.01 -18.28 -27.70
C PRO A 196 16.77 -17.39 -27.64
N LEU A 197 15.59 -18.02 -27.63
CA LEU A 197 14.29 -17.41 -27.40
C LEU A 197 13.59 -18.17 -26.29
N THR A 198 13.20 -17.46 -25.23
CA THR A 198 12.28 -17.98 -24.21
C THR A 198 10.95 -17.25 -24.34
N ILE A 199 9.85 -18.00 -24.29
CA ILE A 199 8.49 -17.46 -24.19
C ILE A 199 7.83 -18.05 -22.95
N ARG A 200 7.12 -17.21 -22.19
CA ARG A 200 6.31 -17.60 -21.04
C ARG A 200 4.89 -17.07 -21.20
N VAL A 201 3.90 -17.89 -20.88
CA VAL A 201 2.48 -17.51 -20.93
C VAL A 201 1.78 -17.99 -19.67
N GLY A 202 1.06 -17.10 -19.00
CA GLY A 202 0.34 -17.38 -17.76
C GLY A 202 0.65 -16.34 -16.68
N ASN A 203 0.29 -16.68 -15.45
CA ASN A 203 0.47 -15.81 -14.28
C ASN A 203 1.93 -15.87 -13.85
N GLN A 204 2.62 -14.74 -13.90
CA GLN A 204 4.06 -14.68 -13.63
C GLN A 204 4.49 -13.31 -13.12
N VAL A 205 5.67 -13.29 -12.50
CA VAL A 205 6.39 -12.08 -12.07
C VAL A 205 7.54 -11.81 -13.04
N VAL A 206 7.69 -10.57 -13.50
CA VAL A 206 8.78 -10.13 -14.39
C VAL A 206 9.65 -9.11 -13.69
N SER A 207 10.88 -9.50 -13.34
CA SER A 207 11.83 -8.62 -12.66
C SER A 207 12.62 -7.79 -13.67
N TRP A 208 12.30 -6.49 -13.74
CA TRP A 208 13.03 -5.46 -14.47
C TRP A 208 13.55 -4.39 -13.50
N GLY A 209 14.65 -3.72 -13.87
CA GLY A 209 15.34 -2.76 -13.03
C GLY A 209 16.46 -3.37 -12.17
N GLU A 210 17.17 -2.51 -11.46
CA GLU A 210 18.32 -2.84 -10.61
C GLU A 210 18.09 -2.48 -9.13
N SER A 211 17.03 -1.73 -8.84
CA SER A 211 16.68 -1.35 -7.47
C SER A 211 16.43 -2.56 -6.57
N THR A 212 16.92 -2.48 -5.33
CA THR A 212 16.80 -3.57 -4.35
C THR A 212 15.96 -3.18 -3.13
N LEU A 213 16.07 -1.94 -2.64
CA LEU A 213 15.50 -1.51 -1.36
C LEU A 213 14.50 -0.35 -1.46
N ILE A 214 14.64 0.51 -2.46
CA ILE A 214 13.77 1.67 -2.67
C ILE A 214 12.80 1.34 -3.81
N PRO A 215 11.49 1.19 -3.52
CA PRO A 215 10.51 0.81 -4.54
C PRO A 215 10.29 1.94 -5.56
N HIS A 216 9.30 1.78 -6.44
CA HIS A 216 8.93 2.79 -7.44
C HIS A 216 10.00 3.08 -8.51
N GLY A 217 10.99 2.20 -8.61
CA GLY A 217 11.92 2.14 -9.74
C GLY A 217 11.31 1.60 -11.04
N ILE A 218 12.16 1.02 -11.90
CA ILE A 218 11.72 0.41 -13.17
C ILE A 218 10.84 -0.83 -12.94
N GLY A 219 11.00 -1.52 -11.80
CA GLY A 219 10.31 -2.78 -11.46
C GLY A 219 8.81 -2.66 -11.12
N VAL A 220 8.10 -1.65 -11.62
CA VAL A 220 6.69 -1.36 -11.31
C VAL A 220 5.69 -2.39 -11.86
N ILE A 221 6.13 -3.31 -12.72
CA ILE A 221 5.28 -4.33 -13.37
C ILE A 221 4.59 -5.23 -12.34
N ASN A 222 5.24 -5.54 -11.21
CA ASN A 222 4.73 -6.52 -10.27
C ASN A 222 4.06 -5.83 -9.07
N PRO A 223 2.73 -5.94 -8.91
CA PRO A 223 2.08 -5.50 -7.70
C PRO A 223 2.53 -6.35 -6.51
N VAL A 224 2.42 -5.77 -5.32
CA VAL A 224 2.84 -6.40 -4.07
C VAL A 224 1.67 -6.46 -3.08
N ASP A 225 1.67 -7.51 -2.28
CA ASP A 225 0.82 -7.65 -1.11
C ASP A 225 1.56 -7.13 0.12
N LEU A 226 1.18 -5.94 0.59
CA LEU A 226 1.79 -5.31 1.76
C LEU A 226 1.36 -5.98 3.08
N ASN A 227 0.24 -6.73 3.07
CA ASN A 227 -0.23 -7.46 4.26
C ASN A 227 0.74 -8.60 4.57
N ILE A 228 1.09 -9.42 3.58
CA ILE A 228 1.98 -10.56 3.77
C ILE A 228 3.44 -10.14 3.97
N LEU A 229 3.91 -9.02 3.38
CA LEU A 229 5.27 -8.52 3.57
C LEU A 229 5.60 -8.20 5.02
N ASN A 230 4.60 -7.78 5.79
CA ASN A 230 4.75 -7.43 7.20
C ASN A 230 4.45 -8.60 8.14
N ALA A 231 4.08 -9.77 7.59
CA ALA A 231 3.81 -10.96 8.38
C ALA A 231 5.11 -11.57 8.96
N PRO A 232 5.03 -12.24 10.13
CA PRO A 232 6.17 -12.96 10.70
C PRO A 232 6.77 -13.96 9.70
N GLY A 233 8.07 -13.81 9.40
CA GLY A 233 8.78 -14.68 8.47
C GLY A 233 8.36 -14.55 7.00
N ALA A 234 7.81 -13.40 6.59
CA ALA A 234 7.49 -13.07 5.20
C ALA A 234 8.63 -13.38 4.23
N GLU A 235 8.30 -13.94 3.06
CA GLU A 235 9.24 -14.12 1.96
C GLU A 235 8.80 -13.28 0.75
N LEU A 236 9.76 -12.69 0.04
CA LEU A 236 9.46 -11.81 -1.10
C LEU A 236 8.66 -12.52 -2.20
N LYS A 237 8.88 -13.83 -2.39
CA LYS A 237 8.15 -14.65 -3.36
C LYS A 237 6.68 -14.91 -3.00
N GLU A 238 6.27 -14.63 -1.76
CA GLU A 238 4.88 -14.67 -1.32
C GLU A 238 4.18 -13.32 -1.53
N ALA A 239 4.98 -12.24 -1.54
CA ALA A 239 4.48 -10.87 -1.61
C ALA A 239 4.14 -10.41 -3.03
N PHE A 240 4.89 -10.85 -4.03
CA PHE A 240 4.56 -10.50 -5.41
C PHE A 240 3.25 -11.15 -5.85
N ARG A 241 2.43 -10.35 -6.53
CA ARG A 241 1.13 -10.73 -7.07
C ARG A 241 1.29 -11.05 -8.57
N PRO A 242 1.33 -12.33 -8.97
CA PRO A 242 1.65 -12.68 -10.35
C PRO A 242 0.47 -12.37 -11.27
N GLN A 243 0.75 -11.79 -12.42
CA GLN A 243 -0.25 -11.31 -13.38
C GLN A 243 -0.24 -12.15 -14.65
N GLY A 244 -1.41 -12.36 -15.24
CA GLY A 244 -1.55 -12.99 -16.55
C GLY A 244 -0.88 -12.18 -17.65
N MET A 245 0.18 -12.74 -18.24
CA MET A 245 0.91 -12.08 -19.33
C MET A 245 1.58 -13.06 -20.29
N VAL A 246 1.91 -12.54 -21.48
CA VAL A 246 2.87 -13.13 -22.39
C VAL A 246 4.19 -12.37 -22.23
N TRP A 247 5.26 -13.08 -21.90
CA TRP A 247 6.61 -12.52 -21.83
C TRP A 247 7.53 -13.29 -22.77
N ALA A 248 8.42 -12.58 -23.46
CA ALA A 248 9.41 -13.18 -24.34
C ALA A 248 10.78 -12.50 -24.16
N SER A 249 11.84 -13.29 -24.25
CA SER A 249 13.23 -12.83 -24.22
C SER A 249 14.01 -13.48 -25.36
N PHE A 250 14.64 -12.64 -26.18
CA PHE A 250 15.40 -13.05 -27.36
C PHE A 250 16.83 -12.53 -27.27
N GLY A 251 17.81 -13.43 -27.24
CA GLY A 251 19.22 -13.10 -27.42
C GLY A 251 19.50 -12.84 -28.89
N MET A 252 19.76 -11.58 -29.27
CA MET A 252 20.04 -11.20 -30.66
C MET A 252 21.51 -11.44 -31.03
N THR A 253 22.42 -11.24 -30.09
CA THR A 253 23.87 -11.51 -30.21
C THR A 253 24.42 -11.91 -28.84
N ASP A 254 25.72 -12.15 -28.72
CA ASP A 254 26.37 -12.44 -27.43
C ASP A 254 26.29 -11.23 -26.47
N GLU A 255 26.12 -10.01 -27.00
CA GLU A 255 26.07 -8.76 -26.23
C GLU A 255 24.68 -8.10 -26.19
N LEU A 256 23.76 -8.46 -27.08
CA LEU A 256 22.49 -7.75 -27.26
C LEU A 256 21.29 -8.68 -27.06
N SER A 257 20.34 -8.26 -26.23
CA SER A 257 19.08 -8.96 -26.00
C SER A 257 17.88 -8.03 -26.06
N VAL A 258 16.73 -8.56 -26.43
CA VAL A 258 15.44 -7.87 -26.37
C VAL A 258 14.48 -8.69 -25.53
N GLU A 259 13.84 -8.06 -24.57
CA GLU A 259 12.71 -8.63 -23.83
C GLU A 259 11.46 -7.79 -24.11
N ALA A 260 10.31 -8.45 -24.13
CA ALA A 260 9.03 -7.77 -24.26
C ALA A 260 7.94 -8.52 -23.48
N PHE A 261 6.95 -7.79 -23.00
CA PHE A 261 5.74 -8.37 -22.43
C PHE A 261 4.48 -7.67 -22.93
N TYR A 262 3.40 -8.43 -22.91
CA TYR A 262 2.03 -7.93 -23.02
C TYR A 262 1.21 -8.57 -21.90
N GLN A 263 0.64 -7.73 -21.04
CA GLN A 263 -0.17 -8.13 -19.90
C GLN A 263 -1.65 -8.05 -20.28
N TYR A 264 -2.42 -9.07 -19.88
CA TYR A 264 -3.84 -9.22 -20.19
C TYR A 264 -4.72 -9.37 -18.94
N ASP A 265 -4.15 -9.11 -17.77
CA ASP A 265 -4.74 -9.31 -16.44
C ASP A 265 -4.10 -8.29 -15.49
N TRP A 266 -4.87 -7.31 -15.05
CA TRP A 266 -4.39 -6.26 -14.15
C TRP A 266 -4.65 -6.61 -12.69
N GLU A 267 -3.72 -6.23 -11.82
CA GLU A 267 -3.85 -6.47 -10.38
C GLU A 267 -3.37 -5.24 -9.57
N PRO A 268 -4.08 -4.82 -8.52
CA PRO A 268 -3.64 -3.75 -7.64
C PRO A 268 -2.61 -4.23 -6.63
N VAL A 269 -1.91 -3.27 -6.03
CA VAL A 269 -1.22 -3.45 -4.74
C VAL A 269 -2.29 -3.65 -3.67
N TRP A 270 -2.10 -4.66 -2.84
CA TRP A 270 -2.92 -4.82 -1.64
C TRP A 270 -2.30 -4.00 -0.52
N VAL A 271 -2.96 -2.92 -0.16
CA VAL A 271 -2.64 -2.11 1.02
C VAL A 271 -3.09 -2.81 2.29
N PRO A 272 -2.48 -2.49 3.46
CA PRO A 272 -2.97 -2.97 4.75
C PRO A 272 -4.46 -2.70 4.92
N THR A 273 -5.25 -3.71 5.30
CA THR A 273 -6.69 -3.52 5.52
C THR A 273 -6.95 -2.69 6.77
N PRO A 274 -8.04 -1.92 6.83
CA PRO A 274 -8.46 -1.23 8.04
C PRO A 274 -8.47 -2.15 9.26
N GLY A 275 -7.94 -1.64 10.37
CA GLY A 275 -7.75 -2.40 11.61
C GLY A 275 -6.61 -3.43 11.62
N SER A 276 -5.91 -3.68 10.51
CA SER A 276 -4.63 -4.42 10.54
C SER A 276 -3.52 -3.57 11.16
N TYR A 277 -2.58 -4.19 11.88
CA TYR A 277 -1.59 -3.46 12.70
C TYR A 277 -0.76 -2.42 11.93
N PHE A 278 -0.50 -2.63 10.64
CA PHE A 278 0.27 -1.69 9.80
C PHE A 278 -0.61 -0.76 8.96
N SER A 279 -1.94 -0.81 9.08
CA SER A 279 -2.80 0.15 8.40
C SER A 279 -2.72 1.53 9.02
N THR A 280 -2.51 2.54 8.19
CA THR A 280 -2.54 3.96 8.54
C THR A 280 -3.76 4.66 7.94
N ASN A 281 -4.72 3.90 7.41
CA ASN A 281 -5.95 4.41 6.85
C ASN A 281 -7.12 3.46 7.18
N ASP A 282 -8.24 4.01 7.64
CA ASP A 282 -9.36 3.25 8.17
C ASP A 282 -10.47 3.04 7.12
N PHE A 283 -10.41 3.77 6.01
CA PHE A 283 -11.40 3.73 4.95
C PHE A 283 -10.84 3.25 3.60
N ALA A 284 -9.52 3.35 3.40
CA ALA A 284 -8.83 2.83 2.23
C ALA A 284 -8.49 1.34 2.38
N GLY A 285 -8.64 0.57 1.31
CA GLY A 285 -8.46 -0.90 1.33
C GLY A 285 -9.78 -1.67 1.46
N TYR A 286 -9.71 -2.99 1.39
CA TYR A 286 -10.89 -3.85 1.49
C TYR A 286 -11.51 -3.77 2.89
N GLY A 287 -12.84 -3.69 2.98
CA GLY A 287 -13.59 -3.52 4.23
C GLY A 287 -13.64 -2.09 4.79
N GLY A 288 -12.92 -1.12 4.20
CA GLY A 288 -12.87 0.26 4.69
C GLY A 288 -14.18 1.04 4.62
N TYR A 289 -15.13 0.60 3.78
CA TYR A 289 -16.49 1.15 3.79
C TYR A 289 -17.20 0.99 5.14
N GLY A 290 -16.75 0.05 5.99
CA GLY A 290 -17.30 -0.12 7.32
C GLY A 290 -17.01 1.07 8.24
N GLN A 291 -15.95 1.84 8.03
CA GLN A 291 -15.56 2.97 8.88
C GLN A 291 -15.98 4.34 8.32
N ASN A 292 -16.19 4.44 7.00
CA ASN A 292 -16.39 5.70 6.27
C ASN A 292 -15.21 6.69 6.41
N ALA A 293 -15.20 7.74 5.59
CA ALA A 293 -14.28 8.84 5.77
C ALA A 293 -14.92 9.93 6.65
N GLN A 294 -14.22 10.33 7.71
CA GLN A 294 -14.68 11.37 8.64
C GLN A 294 -14.29 12.76 8.13
N LEU A 295 -15.26 13.69 8.09
CA LEU A 295 -15.10 15.07 7.60
C LEU A 295 -14.96 16.11 8.70
N GLY A 296 -15.18 15.71 9.95
CA GLY A 296 -15.40 16.64 11.05
C GLY A 296 -14.15 17.29 11.62
N PHE A 297 -12.94 16.93 11.21
CA PHE A 297 -11.68 17.35 11.85
C PHE A 297 -11.73 17.17 13.38
N GLN A 298 -12.33 16.04 13.81
CA GLN A 298 -12.60 15.69 15.20
C GLN A 298 -13.56 16.64 15.95
N ALA A 299 -14.46 17.33 15.25
CA ALA A 299 -15.59 18.05 15.83
C ALA A 299 -16.78 17.14 16.18
N ASN A 300 -16.77 15.89 15.70
CA ASN A 300 -17.83 14.89 15.84
C ASN A 300 -17.19 13.54 16.15
N PRO A 301 -17.93 12.59 16.78
CA PRO A 301 -17.42 11.25 17.01
C PRO A 301 -17.07 10.55 15.70
N ASP A 302 -16.24 9.52 15.81
CA ASP A 302 -15.86 8.63 14.73
C ASP A 302 -17.05 7.73 14.35
N MET A 303 -17.62 7.92 13.16
CA MET A 303 -18.90 7.34 12.76
C MET A 303 -18.74 6.25 11.70
N ASN A 304 -18.80 4.99 12.16
CA ASN A 304 -18.84 3.83 11.29
C ASN A 304 -20.18 3.71 10.52
N LEU A 305 -20.21 2.85 9.49
CA LEU A 305 -21.39 2.68 8.63
C LEU A 305 -22.61 2.14 9.39
N GLU A 306 -22.40 1.18 10.31
CA GLU A 306 -23.50 0.62 11.10
C GLU A 306 -24.22 1.69 11.93
N PHE A 307 -23.47 2.61 12.53
CA PHE A 307 -24.04 3.73 13.27
C PHE A 307 -24.86 4.65 12.35
N LEU A 308 -24.34 5.00 11.18
CA LEU A 308 -25.07 5.83 10.21
C LEU A 308 -26.35 5.14 9.71
N GLU A 309 -26.30 3.85 9.40
CA GLU A 309 -27.48 3.05 9.03
C GLU A 309 -28.53 3.07 10.15
N ALA A 310 -28.12 2.90 11.41
CA ALA A 310 -29.02 2.95 12.56
C ALA A 310 -29.68 4.33 12.72
N GLU A 311 -28.95 5.42 12.51
CA GLU A 311 -29.48 6.77 12.56
C GLU A 311 -30.44 7.07 11.39
N TYR A 312 -30.10 6.64 10.17
CA TYR A 312 -30.99 6.82 9.02
C TYR A 312 -32.23 5.94 9.07
N ASN A 313 -32.16 4.78 9.73
CA ASN A 313 -33.36 4.00 10.08
C ASN A 313 -34.30 4.82 10.99
N LYS A 314 -33.79 5.59 11.95
CA LYS A 314 -34.61 6.49 12.77
C LYS A 314 -35.24 7.59 11.91
N LEU A 315 -34.47 8.21 11.02
CA LEU A 315 -34.99 9.23 10.10
C LEU A 315 -36.10 8.67 9.20
N ALA A 316 -35.92 7.47 8.65
CA ALA A 316 -36.93 6.81 7.82
C ALA A 316 -38.25 6.59 8.58
N GLN A 317 -38.19 6.22 9.86
CA GLN A 317 -39.38 6.13 10.72
C GLN A 317 -40.00 7.50 11.02
N MET A 318 -39.20 8.54 11.19
CA MET A 318 -39.70 9.91 11.37
C MET A 318 -40.48 10.38 10.14
N VAL A 319 -40.00 10.08 8.93
CA VAL A 319 -40.66 10.42 7.66
C VAL A 319 -42.08 9.83 7.60
N ILE A 320 -42.24 8.53 7.88
CA ILE A 320 -43.56 7.87 7.79
C ILE A 320 -44.49 8.17 8.98
N SER A 321 -43.95 8.69 10.08
CA SER A 321 -44.75 9.02 11.26
C SER A 321 -45.76 10.16 11.04
N GLY A 322 -45.49 11.04 10.07
CA GLY A 322 -46.28 12.24 9.80
C GLY A 322 -46.23 13.31 10.90
N ASN A 323 -45.34 13.17 11.89
CA ASN A 323 -45.25 14.08 13.05
C ASN A 323 -44.29 15.27 12.84
N TYR A 324 -43.56 15.30 11.73
CA TYR A 324 -42.53 16.30 11.44
C TYR A 324 -42.89 17.05 10.15
N ASP A 325 -42.65 18.35 10.12
CA ASP A 325 -42.78 19.12 8.88
C ASP A 325 -41.60 18.87 7.93
N SER A 326 -41.77 19.25 6.66
CA SER A 326 -40.76 19.03 5.62
C SER A 326 -39.46 19.78 5.88
N ALA A 327 -39.52 20.95 6.52
CA ALA A 327 -38.34 21.74 6.87
C ALA A 327 -37.48 21.03 7.94
N THR A 328 -38.13 20.48 8.97
CA THR A 328 -37.46 19.71 10.03
C THR A 328 -36.88 18.42 9.47
N LEU A 329 -37.63 17.67 8.66
CA LEU A 329 -37.12 16.46 8.00
C LEU A 329 -35.93 16.76 7.08
N GLY A 330 -35.97 17.87 6.35
CA GLY A 330 -34.85 18.32 5.52
C GLY A 330 -33.61 18.64 6.35
N ALA A 331 -33.75 19.36 7.46
CA ALA A 331 -32.63 19.64 8.36
C ALA A 331 -32.03 18.35 8.97
N LEU A 332 -32.88 17.39 9.35
CA LEU A 332 -32.44 16.10 9.86
C LEU A 332 -31.70 15.27 8.79
N ALA A 333 -32.16 15.29 7.54
CA ALA A 333 -31.50 14.61 6.43
C ALA A 333 -30.06 15.10 6.20
N LEU A 334 -29.74 16.34 6.58
CA LEU A 334 -28.42 16.96 6.44
C LEU A 334 -27.51 16.82 7.69
N ALA A 335 -28.00 16.20 8.77
CA ALA A 335 -27.29 16.15 10.04
C ALA A 335 -25.97 15.35 9.99
N TYR A 336 -25.90 14.32 9.15
CA TYR A 336 -24.75 13.43 9.00
C TYR A 336 -23.94 13.59 7.70
N PRO A 337 -24.53 13.93 6.54
CA PRO A 337 -23.77 14.12 5.31
C PRO A 337 -22.77 15.28 5.37
N THR A 338 -22.95 16.18 6.35
CA THR A 338 -22.01 17.26 6.66
C THR A 338 -20.88 16.84 7.60
N LYS A 339 -20.79 15.55 7.95
CA LYS A 339 -19.85 15.02 8.96
C LYS A 339 -19.09 13.77 8.50
N ALA A 340 -19.62 13.02 7.55
CA ALA A 340 -18.99 11.82 7.00
C ALA A 340 -19.21 11.72 5.48
N THR A 341 -18.24 11.10 4.82
CA THR A 341 -18.27 10.71 3.41
C THR A 341 -18.36 9.19 3.34
N LEU A 342 -19.33 8.68 2.59
CA LEU A 342 -19.49 7.24 2.39
C LEU A 342 -18.41 6.71 1.45
N VAL A 343 -18.06 5.43 1.56
CA VAL A 343 -17.05 4.81 0.68
C VAL A 343 -17.70 3.79 -0.25
N GLN A 344 -17.56 4.03 -1.54
CA GLN A 344 -18.03 3.16 -2.61
C GLN A 344 -17.11 1.96 -2.80
N ASP A 345 -17.58 1.01 -3.61
CA ASP A 345 -16.73 -0.07 -4.09
C ASP A 345 -15.60 0.50 -4.95
N GLN A 346 -14.42 -0.12 -4.81
CA GLN A 346 -13.23 0.27 -5.56
C GLN A 346 -13.45 0.06 -7.06
N ALA A 347 -12.99 0.99 -7.88
CA ALA A 347 -12.88 0.81 -9.33
C ALA A 347 -11.65 -0.07 -9.65
N SER A 348 -11.71 -0.80 -10.77
CA SER A 348 -10.57 -1.53 -11.32
C SER A 348 -10.07 -0.87 -12.60
N ALA A 349 -8.77 -0.94 -12.86
CA ALA A 349 -8.23 -0.59 -14.16
C ALA A 349 -8.50 -1.70 -15.20
N SER A 350 -8.34 -1.38 -16.47
CA SER A 350 -8.46 -2.28 -17.61
C SER A 350 -7.42 -3.40 -17.58
N ASP A 351 -7.82 -4.60 -17.99
CA ASP A 351 -6.91 -5.72 -18.18
C ASP A 351 -6.02 -5.57 -19.42
N SER A 352 -6.29 -4.59 -20.29
CA SER A 352 -5.64 -4.42 -21.59
C SER A 352 -4.81 -3.13 -21.65
N GLY A 353 -3.95 -2.98 -22.67
CA GLY A 353 -3.17 -1.75 -22.85
C GLY A 353 -1.84 -1.73 -22.08
N GLN A 354 -1.50 -2.80 -21.36
CA GLN A 354 -0.27 -2.90 -20.58
C GLN A 354 0.80 -3.71 -21.32
N TYR A 355 1.94 -3.07 -21.63
CA TYR A 355 3.02 -3.70 -22.39
C TYR A 355 4.35 -3.01 -22.12
N GLY A 356 5.44 -3.70 -22.39
CA GLY A 356 6.77 -3.11 -22.27
C GLY A 356 7.80 -3.80 -23.13
N VAL A 357 8.89 -3.08 -23.41
CA VAL A 357 10.06 -3.57 -24.13
C VAL A 357 11.32 -3.15 -23.38
N LYS A 358 12.28 -4.07 -23.29
CA LYS A 358 13.62 -3.84 -22.76
C LYS A 358 14.66 -4.20 -23.82
N LEU A 359 15.65 -3.34 -24.00
CA LEU A 359 16.87 -3.63 -24.75
C LEU A 359 18.02 -3.80 -23.75
N GLY A 360 18.58 -5.01 -23.69
CA GLY A 360 19.75 -5.32 -22.87
C GLY A 360 21.03 -5.26 -23.71
N TYR A 361 22.06 -4.60 -23.19
CA TYR A 361 23.38 -4.54 -23.81
C TYR A 361 24.48 -4.87 -22.79
N TYR A 362 25.18 -5.98 -22.98
CA TYR A 362 26.37 -6.36 -22.22
C TYR A 362 27.63 -5.83 -22.89
N SER A 363 28.46 -5.08 -22.16
CA SER A 363 29.67 -4.46 -22.68
C SER A 363 30.92 -4.99 -21.99
N PRO A 364 31.62 -5.98 -22.57
CA PRO A 364 32.92 -6.42 -22.08
C PRO A 364 33.96 -5.29 -22.03
N ALA A 365 33.87 -4.32 -22.94
CA ALA A 365 34.81 -3.21 -23.06
C ALA A 365 34.66 -2.16 -21.96
N LEU A 366 33.50 -2.10 -21.30
CA LEU A 366 33.19 -1.18 -20.21
C LEU A 366 33.13 -1.94 -18.89
N TRP A 367 34.22 -2.60 -18.49
CA TRP A 367 34.32 -3.33 -17.22
C TRP A 367 33.21 -4.37 -17.01
N GLU A 368 32.87 -5.13 -18.05
CA GLU A 368 31.80 -6.14 -18.02
C GLU A 368 30.42 -5.54 -17.62
N THR A 369 30.15 -4.27 -17.94
CA THR A 369 28.89 -3.62 -17.54
C THR A 369 27.70 -4.10 -18.37
N GLU A 370 26.59 -4.38 -17.68
CA GLU A 370 25.28 -4.62 -18.29
C GLU A 370 24.48 -3.31 -18.29
N PHE A 371 23.87 -2.97 -19.43
CA PHE A 371 22.99 -1.83 -19.60
C PHE A 371 21.58 -2.28 -19.99
N GLY A 372 20.57 -1.58 -19.49
CA GLY A 372 19.18 -1.77 -19.86
C GLY A 372 18.55 -0.46 -20.33
N LEU A 373 17.80 -0.50 -21.43
CA LEU A 373 16.89 0.56 -21.87
C LEU A 373 15.46 0.02 -21.85
N TYR A 374 14.53 0.78 -21.28
CA TYR A 374 13.18 0.31 -20.99
C TYR A 374 12.15 1.31 -21.50
N TYR A 375 11.05 0.77 -22.03
CA TYR A 375 9.81 1.49 -22.24
C TYR A 375 8.64 0.60 -21.79
N MET A 376 7.66 1.17 -21.09
CA MET A 376 6.40 0.49 -20.78
C MET A 376 5.22 1.45 -20.71
N ASN A 377 4.04 0.95 -21.09
CA ASN A 377 2.74 1.56 -20.76
C ASN A 377 2.07 0.66 -19.71
N TYR A 378 1.66 1.20 -18.58
CA TYR A 378 1.04 0.45 -17.50
C TYR A 378 -0.06 1.24 -16.81
N HIS A 379 -0.94 0.57 -16.07
CA HIS A 379 -1.95 1.25 -15.24
C HIS A 379 -1.47 1.31 -13.79
N SER A 380 -1.85 2.36 -13.06
CA SER A 380 -1.49 2.48 -11.65
C SER A 380 -1.86 1.19 -10.92
N ARG A 381 -0.94 0.67 -10.11
CA ARG A 381 -1.22 -0.43 -9.18
C ARG A 381 -1.52 0.11 -7.79
N ARG A 382 -1.32 1.41 -7.56
CA ARG A 382 -1.46 2.04 -6.26
C ARG A 382 -2.78 2.81 -6.23
N PRO A 383 -3.54 2.69 -5.13
CA PRO A 383 -4.85 3.31 -5.03
C PRO A 383 -4.74 4.83 -4.95
N LEU A 384 -5.67 5.50 -5.61
CA LEU A 384 -5.95 6.93 -5.47
C LEU A 384 -7.42 7.09 -5.07
N ILE A 385 -7.77 8.22 -4.49
CA ILE A 385 -9.12 8.53 -4.03
C ILE A 385 -9.68 9.64 -4.90
N SER A 386 -10.82 9.35 -5.54
CA SER A 386 -11.71 10.32 -6.18
C SER A 386 -13.09 10.19 -5.55
N GLY A 387 -14.11 10.86 -6.09
CA GLY A 387 -15.43 10.68 -5.53
C GLY A 387 -16.56 11.44 -6.22
N THR A 388 -17.75 11.32 -5.64
CA THR A 388 -18.93 12.10 -5.99
C THR A 388 -19.16 13.13 -4.88
N THR A 389 -19.36 14.39 -5.27
CA THR A 389 -19.68 15.47 -4.34
C THR A 389 -21.09 15.29 -3.73
N ALA A 390 -21.34 15.91 -2.58
CA ALA A 390 -22.66 15.91 -1.95
C ALA A 390 -23.65 16.79 -2.71
N ASP A 391 -24.94 16.41 -2.76
CA ASP A 391 -26.01 17.29 -3.25
C ASP A 391 -26.93 17.77 -2.11
N PHE A 392 -26.78 19.05 -1.74
CA PHE A 392 -27.58 19.72 -0.72
C PHE A 392 -28.77 20.51 -1.28
N GLY A 393 -29.09 20.32 -2.56
CA GLY A 393 -30.26 20.90 -3.21
C GLY A 393 -31.57 20.41 -2.60
N GLN A 394 -32.59 21.26 -2.61
CA GLN A 394 -33.92 20.90 -2.07
C GLN A 394 -34.52 19.67 -2.76
N GLN A 395 -34.21 19.45 -4.04
CA GLN A 395 -34.68 18.29 -4.78
C GLN A 395 -34.00 17.00 -4.31
N ALA A 396 -32.69 17.01 -4.12
CA ALA A 396 -31.93 15.86 -3.60
C ALA A 396 -32.39 15.46 -2.20
N ILE A 397 -32.58 16.44 -1.31
CA ILE A 397 -33.13 16.22 0.03
C ILE A 397 -34.53 15.57 -0.06
N ALA A 398 -35.39 16.05 -0.97
CA ALA A 398 -36.72 15.49 -1.16
C ALA A 398 -36.67 14.05 -1.73
N ASN A 399 -35.76 13.77 -2.64
CA ASN A 399 -35.54 12.43 -3.21
C ASN A 399 -35.10 11.45 -2.12
N ASP A 400 -34.12 11.84 -1.29
CA ASP A 400 -33.60 11.04 -0.19
C ASP A 400 -34.70 10.71 0.84
N LEU A 401 -35.46 11.72 1.27
CA LEU A 401 -36.58 11.52 2.20
C LEU A 401 -37.68 10.63 1.59
N ALA A 402 -37.98 10.77 0.29
CA ALA A 402 -38.94 9.92 -0.39
C ALA A 402 -38.46 8.46 -0.46
N LYS A 403 -37.17 8.23 -0.74
CA LYS A 403 -36.54 6.90 -0.75
C LYS A 403 -36.63 6.24 0.62
N LEU A 404 -36.25 6.95 1.67
CA LEU A 404 -36.31 6.48 3.06
C LEU A 404 -37.76 6.19 3.49
N GLY A 405 -38.69 7.10 3.15
CA GLY A 405 -40.11 6.94 3.47
C GLY A 405 -40.73 5.71 2.77
N ALA A 406 -40.39 5.49 1.50
CA ALA A 406 -40.86 4.33 0.74
C ALA A 406 -40.33 3.01 1.34
N LEU A 407 -39.04 2.96 1.70
CA LEU A 407 -38.42 1.81 2.35
C LEU A 407 -39.08 1.48 3.70
N ALA A 408 -39.26 2.49 4.55
CA ALA A 408 -39.89 2.32 5.86
C ALA A 408 -41.35 1.88 5.75
N ALA A 409 -42.09 2.38 4.75
CA ALA A 409 -43.48 1.97 4.50
C ALA A 409 -43.63 0.49 4.14
N THR A 410 -42.59 -0.13 3.58
CA THR A 410 -42.55 -1.59 3.30
C THR A 410 -41.93 -2.42 4.43
N GLY A 411 -41.55 -1.79 5.54
CA GLY A 411 -40.85 -2.44 6.65
C GLY A 411 -39.40 -2.83 6.33
N GLY A 412 -38.80 -2.20 5.31
CA GLY A 412 -37.38 -2.37 5.00
C GLY A 412 -36.49 -1.62 6.00
N THR A 413 -35.22 -2.00 6.03
CA THR A 413 -34.19 -1.36 6.85
C THR A 413 -33.18 -0.66 5.95
N VAL A 414 -32.67 0.48 6.39
CA VAL A 414 -31.53 1.15 5.77
C VAL A 414 -30.30 0.26 5.90
N ASP A 415 -29.67 -0.01 4.77
CA ASP A 415 -28.42 -0.73 4.61
C ASP A 415 -27.46 0.10 3.73
N ARG A 416 -26.26 -0.44 3.48
CA ARG A 416 -25.23 0.19 2.65
C ARG A 416 -25.73 0.63 1.28
N ASP A 417 -26.51 -0.19 0.57
CA ASP A 417 -27.01 0.14 -0.77
C ASP A 417 -27.99 1.31 -0.74
N VAL A 418 -28.84 1.36 0.30
CA VAL A 418 -29.72 2.49 0.54
C VAL A 418 -28.90 3.75 0.81
N MET A 419 -27.90 3.68 1.71
CA MET A 419 -27.01 4.79 2.08
C MET A 419 -26.24 5.33 0.88
N LEU A 420 -25.60 4.46 0.09
CA LEU A 420 -24.84 4.83 -1.10
C LEU A 420 -25.71 5.45 -2.20
N GLY A 421 -27.01 5.16 -2.22
CA GLY A 421 -27.92 5.82 -3.15
C GLY A 421 -28.63 7.04 -2.57
N LEU A 422 -28.16 7.63 -1.45
CA LEU A 422 -28.59 8.95 -0.98
C LEU A 422 -27.75 10.04 -1.68
N GLU A 423 -28.41 11.05 -2.22
CA GLU A 423 -27.80 12.14 -2.97
C GLU A 423 -27.07 13.13 -2.06
N THR A 424 -27.55 13.30 -0.82
CA THR A 424 -26.99 14.27 0.14
C THR A 424 -25.60 13.89 0.68
N PHE A 425 -25.20 12.62 0.65
CA PHE A 425 -23.85 12.19 1.03
C PHE A 425 -22.87 12.36 -0.12
N SER A 426 -21.70 12.92 0.19
CA SER A 426 -20.51 12.73 -0.63
C SER A 426 -20.04 11.28 -0.54
N LYS A 427 -19.37 10.82 -1.59
CA LYS A 427 -18.99 9.41 -1.76
C LYS A 427 -17.55 9.33 -2.27
N ALA A 428 -16.65 8.74 -1.49
CA ALA A 428 -15.28 8.48 -1.92
C ALA A 428 -15.22 7.15 -2.68
N GLN A 429 -14.36 7.08 -3.70
CA GLN A 429 -14.10 5.88 -4.47
C GLN A 429 -12.59 5.72 -4.67
N ILE A 430 -12.09 4.52 -4.42
CA ILE A 430 -10.71 4.17 -4.75
C ILE A 430 -10.64 3.81 -6.23
N GLU A 431 -9.66 4.35 -6.93
CA GLU A 431 -9.45 4.10 -8.35
C GLU A 431 -7.97 3.98 -8.72
N TYR A 432 -7.74 3.53 -9.94
CA TYR A 432 -6.41 3.18 -10.45
C TYR A 432 -6.26 3.76 -11.87
N PRO A 433 -5.74 4.98 -12.00
CA PRO A 433 -5.66 5.65 -13.30
C PRO A 433 -4.81 4.89 -14.31
N GLU A 434 -5.26 4.91 -15.54
CA GLU A 434 -4.68 4.15 -16.66
C GLU A 434 -3.62 4.96 -17.42
N ASP A 435 -2.93 4.26 -18.32
CA ASP A 435 -1.97 4.76 -19.30
C ASP A 435 -0.83 5.65 -18.77
N ILE A 436 -0.05 5.13 -17.82
CA ILE A 436 1.22 5.73 -17.37
C ILE A 436 2.35 5.20 -18.26
N GLN A 437 3.10 6.09 -18.92
CA GLN A 437 4.27 5.70 -19.71
C GLN A 437 5.54 5.87 -18.90
N LEU A 438 6.42 4.86 -18.93
CA LEU A 438 7.71 4.88 -18.25
C LEU A 438 8.85 4.64 -19.23
N TYR A 439 9.86 5.51 -19.16
CA TYR A 439 11.14 5.40 -19.86
C TYR A 439 12.23 5.14 -18.82
N GLY A 440 12.96 4.04 -18.99
CA GLY A 440 13.96 3.61 -18.02
C GLY A 440 15.35 3.45 -18.65
N PHE A 441 16.37 3.71 -17.86
CA PHE A 441 17.73 3.27 -18.13
C PHE A 441 18.34 2.67 -16.87
N SER A 442 19.06 1.57 -17.02
CA SER A 442 19.82 0.98 -15.92
C SER A 442 21.22 0.57 -16.35
N PHE A 443 22.11 0.44 -15.37
CA PHE A 443 23.38 -0.22 -15.53
C PHE A 443 23.73 -1.05 -14.29
N ASN A 444 24.52 -2.09 -14.49
CA ASN A 444 25.10 -2.89 -13.42
C ASN A 444 26.54 -3.27 -13.77
N THR A 445 27.46 -3.01 -12.85
CA THR A 445 28.90 -3.21 -13.04
C THR A 445 29.58 -3.71 -11.76
N LEU A 446 30.77 -4.27 -11.91
CA LEU A 446 31.60 -4.73 -10.80
C LEU A 446 32.87 -3.90 -10.70
N ILE A 447 33.05 -3.19 -9.59
CA ILE A 447 34.25 -2.39 -9.29
C ILE A 447 34.96 -3.00 -8.10
N GLY A 448 35.99 -3.82 -8.37
CA GLY A 448 36.66 -4.61 -7.34
C GLY A 448 35.68 -5.62 -6.73
N ASP A 449 35.51 -5.58 -5.40
CA ASP A 449 34.55 -6.43 -4.68
C ASP A 449 33.17 -5.75 -4.45
N THR A 450 32.94 -4.61 -5.10
CA THR A 450 31.68 -3.85 -5.02
C THR A 450 30.87 -3.99 -6.31
N SER A 451 29.67 -4.56 -6.22
CA SER A 451 28.65 -4.43 -7.25
C SER A 451 28.06 -3.03 -7.18
N VAL A 452 28.06 -2.31 -8.30
CA VAL A 452 27.45 -0.99 -8.43
C VAL A 452 26.37 -1.08 -9.50
N ALA A 453 25.13 -0.89 -9.09
CA ALA A 453 23.99 -0.85 -9.99
C ALA A 453 23.26 0.47 -9.83
N GLY A 454 22.69 0.98 -10.92
CA GLY A 454 21.94 2.22 -10.89
C GLY A 454 20.86 2.24 -11.95
N GLU A 455 19.80 2.98 -11.67
CA GLU A 455 18.70 3.16 -12.59
C GLU A 455 18.10 4.56 -12.50
N ILE A 456 17.52 4.98 -13.62
CA ILE A 456 16.69 6.18 -13.74
C ILE A 456 15.39 5.77 -14.45
N ALA A 457 14.26 6.20 -13.90
CA ALA A 457 12.94 6.00 -14.47
C ALA A 457 12.25 7.37 -14.57
N HIS A 458 11.82 7.73 -15.78
CA HIS A 458 11.01 8.90 -16.04
C HIS A 458 9.59 8.44 -16.39
N ARG A 459 8.59 8.99 -15.71
CA ARG A 459 7.17 8.69 -15.94
C ARG A 459 6.49 9.90 -16.53
N GLN A 460 5.68 9.65 -17.54
CA GLN A 460 4.76 10.62 -18.10
C GLN A 460 3.37 10.35 -17.54
N ASP A 461 2.66 11.42 -17.22
CA ASP A 461 1.28 11.39 -16.74
C ASP A 461 1.09 10.55 -15.46
N GLU A 462 2.04 10.61 -14.52
CA GLU A 462 1.90 9.93 -13.22
C GLU A 462 0.80 10.60 -12.39
N PRO A 463 -0.21 9.84 -11.94
CA PRO A 463 -1.27 10.40 -11.12
C PRO A 463 -0.80 10.60 -9.67
N LEU A 464 -0.94 11.82 -9.17
CA LEU A 464 -0.58 12.23 -7.82
C LEU A 464 -1.82 12.78 -7.10
N GLN A 465 -2.04 12.31 -5.87
CA GLN A 465 -3.23 12.61 -5.08
C GLN A 465 -3.28 14.09 -4.68
N ILE A 466 -4.39 14.76 -4.99
CA ILE A 466 -4.71 16.08 -4.40
C ILE A 466 -4.89 15.90 -2.90
N ASP A 467 -4.45 16.88 -2.11
CA ASP A 467 -4.63 16.88 -0.65
C ASP A 467 -6.04 16.45 -0.25
N ASP A 468 -6.13 15.45 0.64
CA ASP A 468 -7.39 14.82 0.97
C ASP A 468 -8.37 15.82 1.57
N VAL A 469 -7.89 16.77 2.38
CA VAL A 469 -8.73 17.82 2.96
C VAL A 469 -9.25 18.79 1.90
N GLU A 470 -8.46 19.16 0.90
CA GLU A 470 -8.93 19.98 -0.23
C GLU A 470 -10.02 19.26 -1.03
N LEU A 471 -9.90 17.93 -1.20
CA LEU A 471 -10.96 17.11 -1.80
C LEU A 471 -12.22 17.04 -0.93
N LEU A 472 -12.08 16.87 0.37
CA LEU A 472 -13.20 16.86 1.31
C LEU A 472 -13.90 18.24 1.33
N PHE A 473 -13.14 19.33 1.23
CA PHE A 473 -13.64 20.70 1.09
C PHE A 473 -14.43 20.91 -0.20
N ALA A 474 -13.94 20.40 -1.33
CA ALA A 474 -14.67 20.43 -2.59
C ALA A 474 -15.93 19.55 -2.57
N ALA A 475 -15.84 18.37 -1.95
CA ALA A 475 -16.90 17.38 -1.93
C ALA A 475 -18.08 17.76 -1.02
N MET A 476 -17.87 18.52 0.06
CA MET A 476 -18.93 18.83 1.02
C MET A 476 -19.09 20.32 1.37
N PRO A 477 -18.14 21.02 2.03
CA PRO A 477 -18.28 22.44 2.37
C PRO A 477 -18.58 23.34 1.16
N GLN A 478 -17.88 23.17 0.04
CA GLN A 478 -18.15 23.94 -1.18
C GLN A 478 -19.57 23.66 -1.70
N GLN A 479 -20.08 22.44 -1.56
CA GLN A 479 -21.44 22.11 -1.99
C GLN A 479 -22.51 22.75 -1.09
N LEU A 480 -22.22 22.99 0.19
CA LEU A 480 -23.10 23.80 1.05
C LEU A 480 -23.15 25.26 0.58
N ALA A 481 -22.05 25.80 0.05
CA ALA A 481 -22.03 27.12 -0.56
C ALA A 481 -22.85 27.15 -1.86
N ASN A 482 -22.64 26.15 -2.73
CA ASN A 482 -23.36 26.00 -3.99
C ASN A 482 -24.88 25.87 -3.78
N ALA A 483 -25.31 25.20 -2.71
CA ALA A 483 -26.72 25.11 -2.32
C ALA A 483 -27.28 26.38 -1.64
N GLY A 484 -26.44 27.38 -1.37
CA GLY A 484 -26.80 28.63 -0.69
C GLY A 484 -27.04 28.48 0.82
N LEU A 485 -26.66 27.35 1.42
CA LEU A 485 -26.82 27.08 2.85
C LEU A 485 -25.68 27.66 3.69
N ARG A 486 -24.46 27.67 3.13
CA ARG A 486 -23.26 28.30 3.72
C ARG A 486 -22.48 29.08 2.65
N PRO A 487 -23.00 30.23 2.18
CA PRO A 487 -22.31 31.04 1.16
C PRO A 487 -20.92 31.52 1.60
N ASP A 488 -20.65 31.51 2.90
CA ASP A 488 -19.35 31.82 3.49
C ASP A 488 -18.30 30.72 3.33
N PHE A 489 -18.65 29.55 2.79
CA PHE A 489 -17.71 28.48 2.41
C PHE A 489 -17.25 28.56 0.95
N ASP A 490 -17.77 29.48 0.15
CA ASP A 490 -17.40 29.61 -1.25
C ASP A 490 -15.90 29.93 -1.40
N GLY A 491 -15.17 29.10 -2.15
CA GLY A 491 -13.72 29.22 -2.35
C GLY A 491 -12.87 28.68 -1.19
N ILE A 492 -13.43 27.85 -0.30
CA ILE A 492 -12.68 27.26 0.81
C ILE A 492 -11.62 26.26 0.35
N SER A 493 -11.87 25.53 -0.75
CA SER A 493 -10.97 24.52 -1.32
C SER A 493 -10.04 25.10 -2.37
N GLN A 494 -8.80 24.61 -2.44
CA GLN A 494 -7.85 24.88 -3.52
C GLN A 494 -8.16 24.12 -4.82
N TYR A 495 -9.05 23.12 -4.78
CA TYR A 495 -9.34 22.19 -5.88
C TYR A 495 -9.57 22.87 -7.23
N THR A 496 -10.37 23.94 -7.25
CA THR A 496 -10.77 24.66 -8.47
C THR A 496 -9.65 25.51 -9.09
N SER A 497 -8.51 25.63 -8.42
CA SER A 497 -7.33 26.34 -8.95
C SER A 497 -6.60 25.54 -10.02
N TYR A 498 -6.79 24.21 -10.05
CA TYR A 498 -6.04 23.29 -10.89
C TYR A 498 -6.91 22.25 -11.62
N VAL A 499 -8.12 21.98 -11.11
CA VAL A 499 -9.11 21.07 -11.70
C VAL A 499 -10.38 21.86 -12.02
N ASP A 500 -11.15 21.41 -13.01
CA ASP A 500 -12.44 22.03 -13.37
C ASP A 500 -13.40 22.05 -12.16
N ASP A 501 -14.21 23.12 -12.06
CA ASP A 501 -15.19 23.28 -10.99
C ASP A 501 -16.22 22.15 -11.01
N VAL A 502 -16.55 21.62 -9.83
CA VAL A 502 -17.42 20.45 -9.64
C VAL A 502 -18.69 20.83 -8.88
N GLY A 503 -19.82 20.62 -9.53
CA GLY A 503 -21.14 20.90 -8.98
C GLY A 503 -21.66 19.82 -8.02
N PRO A 504 -22.86 20.03 -7.46
CA PRO A 504 -23.50 19.06 -6.56
C PRO A 504 -23.81 17.73 -7.25
N GLY A 505 -23.42 16.61 -6.62
CA GLY A 505 -23.65 15.26 -7.15
C GLY A 505 -22.78 14.87 -8.35
N GLU A 506 -21.82 15.71 -8.73
CA GLU A 506 -20.90 15.44 -9.84
C GLU A 506 -19.67 14.65 -9.38
N TYR A 507 -19.00 14.01 -10.34
CA TYR A 507 -17.75 13.31 -10.10
C TYR A 507 -16.60 14.32 -9.99
N ALA A 508 -15.82 14.20 -8.93
CA ALA A 508 -14.61 14.97 -8.66
C ALA A 508 -13.38 14.05 -8.78
N GLU A 509 -12.50 14.38 -9.73
CA GLU A 509 -11.22 13.70 -9.93
C GLU A 509 -10.24 14.12 -8.83
N GLY A 510 -9.79 13.16 -8.02
CA GLY A 510 -8.99 13.44 -6.84
C GLY A 510 -7.48 13.45 -7.06
N PHE A 511 -7.02 13.43 -8.31
CA PHE A 511 -5.60 13.41 -8.63
C PHE A 511 -5.28 14.34 -9.80
N ILE A 512 -4.03 14.77 -9.89
CA ILE A 512 -3.49 15.46 -11.07
C ILE A 512 -2.42 14.59 -11.71
N ARG A 513 -2.17 14.77 -13.00
CA ARG A 513 -1.13 14.06 -13.74
C ARG A 513 0.09 14.95 -13.93
N LEU A 514 1.22 14.51 -13.40
CA LEU A 514 2.51 15.19 -13.56
C LEU A 514 3.58 14.21 -14.01
N ASP A 515 4.60 14.73 -14.67
CA ASP A 515 5.77 13.93 -15.00
C ASP A 515 6.65 13.77 -13.76
N THR A 516 7.22 12.58 -13.56
CA THR A 516 8.16 12.33 -12.47
C THR A 516 9.45 11.72 -12.96
N THR A 517 10.51 11.85 -12.17
CA THR A 517 11.77 11.16 -12.41
C THR A 517 12.31 10.62 -11.10
N GLN A 518 12.58 9.32 -11.06
CA GLN A 518 13.28 8.68 -9.96
C GLN A 518 14.65 8.23 -10.44
N ALA A 519 15.69 8.51 -9.65
CA ALA A 519 17.02 7.98 -9.87
C ALA A 519 17.56 7.34 -8.59
N GLN A 520 18.21 6.20 -8.71
CA GLN A 520 18.79 5.49 -7.58
C GLN A 520 20.02 4.67 -7.94
N ALA A 521 20.85 4.43 -6.94
CA ALA A 521 22.05 3.62 -7.05
C ALA A 521 22.22 2.71 -5.84
N THR A 522 22.51 1.45 -6.11
CA THR A 522 22.74 0.39 -5.14
C THR A 522 24.19 -0.05 -5.18
N PHE A 523 24.82 -0.12 -4.00
CA PHE A 523 26.19 -0.53 -3.79
C PHE A 523 26.17 -1.77 -2.90
N THR A 524 26.59 -2.92 -3.42
CA THR A 524 26.73 -4.14 -2.64
C THR A 524 28.20 -4.51 -2.55
N HIS A 525 28.76 -4.50 -1.34
CA HIS A 525 30.15 -4.86 -1.09
C HIS A 525 30.26 -6.14 -0.29
N LEU A 526 31.06 -7.08 -0.80
CA LEU A 526 31.36 -8.34 -0.12
C LEU A 526 32.72 -8.21 0.58
N PHE A 527 32.71 -8.04 1.90
CA PHE A 527 33.95 -8.02 2.69
C PHE A 527 34.54 -9.42 2.85
N GLY A 528 33.75 -10.47 2.65
CA GLY A 528 34.16 -11.84 2.92
C GLY A 528 34.42 -12.09 4.41
N PRO A 529 35.25 -13.10 4.75
CA PRO A 529 35.60 -13.41 6.14
C PRO A 529 36.36 -12.24 6.81
N THR A 530 35.66 -11.45 7.61
CA THR A 530 36.20 -10.27 8.29
C THR A 530 35.60 -10.16 9.69
N LEU A 531 36.30 -9.52 10.64
CA LEU A 531 35.80 -9.32 12.02
C LEU A 531 35.35 -10.61 12.75
N GLY A 532 35.88 -11.77 12.36
CA GLY A 532 35.50 -13.07 12.94
C GLY A 532 34.22 -13.69 12.36
N THR A 533 33.61 -13.04 11.36
CA THR A 533 32.50 -13.61 10.58
C THR A 533 33.03 -14.56 9.51
N SER A 534 32.19 -15.51 9.08
CA SER A 534 32.46 -16.33 7.89
C SER A 534 32.26 -15.52 6.61
N ASN A 535 31.32 -14.58 6.63
CA ASN A 535 31.07 -13.63 5.56
C ASN A 535 30.46 -12.35 6.15
N LEU A 536 30.77 -11.20 5.57
CA LEU A 536 30.12 -9.93 5.85
C LEU A 536 29.79 -9.26 4.53
N VAL A 537 28.52 -8.90 4.37
CA VAL A 537 28.02 -8.18 3.20
C VAL A 537 27.36 -6.90 3.69
N MET A 538 27.66 -5.79 3.00
CA MET A 538 26.94 -4.54 3.19
C MET A 538 26.33 -4.09 1.88
N LEU A 539 25.10 -3.60 1.97
CA LEU A 539 24.38 -2.98 0.88
C LEU A 539 24.02 -1.55 1.29
N ALA A 540 24.23 -0.60 0.41
CA ALA A 540 23.75 0.77 0.54
C ALA A 540 22.99 1.15 -0.72
N GLU A 541 21.80 1.72 -0.56
CA GLU A 541 21.00 2.22 -1.67
C GLU A 541 20.61 3.67 -1.39
N ILE A 542 20.77 4.54 -2.37
CA ILE A 542 20.43 5.96 -2.29
C ILE A 542 19.51 6.25 -3.48
N GLY A 543 18.40 6.91 -3.22
CA GLY A 543 17.42 7.25 -4.25
C GLY A 543 16.76 8.60 -4.00
N GLY A 544 16.32 9.23 -5.08
CA GLY A 544 15.58 10.48 -5.05
C GLY A 544 14.53 10.55 -6.15
N VAL A 545 13.48 11.31 -5.89
CA VAL A 545 12.35 11.55 -6.80
C VAL A 545 12.23 13.06 -7.04
N TRP A 546 12.04 13.42 -8.31
CA TRP A 546 11.69 14.76 -8.77
C TRP A 546 10.31 14.73 -9.41
N ILE A 547 9.43 15.64 -9.01
CA ILE A 547 8.12 15.88 -9.61
C ILE A 547 8.25 17.16 -10.44
N HIS A 548 8.02 17.04 -11.75
CA HIS A 548 8.16 18.16 -12.67
C HIS A 548 6.88 19.00 -12.66
N ASP A 549 7.06 20.32 -12.66
CA ASP A 549 5.96 21.30 -12.67
C ASP A 549 4.93 21.10 -11.53
N MET A 550 5.43 20.73 -10.35
CA MET A 550 4.59 20.60 -9.15
C MET A 550 3.97 21.96 -8.78
N PRO A 551 2.64 22.02 -8.52
CA PRO A 551 1.98 23.25 -8.09
C PRO A 551 2.56 23.79 -6.77
N GLY A 552 2.52 25.11 -6.60
CA GLY A 552 2.88 25.73 -5.33
C GLY A 552 1.84 25.43 -4.23
N PHE A 553 2.25 25.52 -2.96
CA PHE A 553 1.34 25.29 -1.82
C PHE A 553 0.15 26.26 -1.74
N ASP A 554 0.26 27.42 -2.37
CA ASP A 554 -0.82 28.40 -2.45
C ASP A 554 -1.77 28.11 -3.63
N GLU A 555 -1.33 27.30 -4.60
CA GLU A 555 -2.11 26.91 -5.79
C GLU A 555 -2.86 25.60 -5.56
N LEU A 556 -2.14 24.51 -5.26
CA LEU A 556 -2.73 23.21 -4.96
C LEU A 556 -1.76 22.36 -4.15
N ARG A 557 -2.19 21.91 -2.96
CA ARG A 557 -1.41 20.96 -2.16
C ARG A 557 -1.69 19.55 -2.62
N LEU A 558 -0.66 18.71 -2.59
CA LEU A 558 -0.78 17.26 -2.78
C LEU A 558 -0.84 16.57 -1.42
N ASN A 559 -1.45 15.38 -1.39
CA ASN A 559 -1.68 14.67 -0.14
C ASN A 559 -0.38 14.16 0.49
N GLY A 560 -0.19 14.46 1.77
CA GLY A 560 0.98 14.10 2.56
C GLY A 560 0.63 13.22 3.76
N PRO A 561 1.61 12.52 4.35
CA PRO A 561 1.35 11.75 5.55
C PRO A 561 1.14 12.68 6.75
N GLY A 562 0.06 12.48 7.51
CA GLY A 562 -0.23 13.25 8.72
C GLY A 562 -0.80 14.65 8.47
N THR A 563 -1.19 15.02 7.25
CA THR A 563 -1.84 16.31 6.94
C THR A 563 -3.35 16.23 7.23
N ALA A 564 -3.72 16.06 8.49
CA ALA A 564 -5.11 15.88 8.92
C ALA A 564 -6.02 17.11 8.71
N ARG A 565 -5.45 18.25 8.34
CA ARG A 565 -6.12 19.53 8.11
C ARG A 565 -5.59 20.17 6.83
N SER A 566 -6.37 21.11 6.28
CA SER A 566 -5.90 21.95 5.18
C SER A 566 -4.75 22.85 5.67
N GLY A 567 -3.83 23.17 4.76
CA GLY A 567 -2.81 24.22 4.97
C GLY A 567 -3.41 25.61 5.19
N GLY A 568 -4.74 25.74 5.06
CA GLY A 568 -5.52 26.93 5.32
C GLY A 568 -5.79 27.74 4.06
N ASN A 569 -6.58 28.80 4.25
CA ASN A 569 -6.91 29.80 3.24
C ASN A 569 -6.71 31.20 3.84
N PRO A 570 -5.69 31.97 3.40
CA PRO A 570 -5.39 33.30 3.94
C PRO A 570 -6.52 34.33 3.81
N ASP A 571 -7.43 34.14 2.85
CA ASP A 571 -8.58 35.01 2.63
C ASP A 571 -9.77 34.67 3.54
N MET A 572 -9.74 33.49 4.19
CA MET A 572 -10.83 32.96 5.02
C MET A 572 -10.38 32.50 6.43
N PRO A 573 -9.52 33.24 7.16
CA PRO A 573 -8.90 32.74 8.39
C PRO A 573 -9.90 32.39 9.49
N GLY A 574 -11.02 33.13 9.60
CA GLY A 574 -12.07 32.83 10.57
C GLY A 574 -12.89 31.59 10.25
N ILE A 575 -13.03 31.25 8.96
CA ILE A 575 -13.70 30.02 8.51
C ILE A 575 -12.81 28.82 8.79
N ILE A 576 -11.53 28.91 8.42
CA ILE A 576 -10.51 27.89 8.71
C ILE A 576 -10.43 27.60 10.21
N GLU A 577 -10.42 28.64 11.05
CA GLU A 577 -10.49 28.48 12.51
C GLU A 577 -11.76 27.76 12.95
N GLY A 578 -12.92 28.14 12.40
CA GLY A 578 -14.22 27.60 12.79
C GLY A 578 -14.50 26.18 12.27
N VAL A 579 -13.86 25.75 11.18
CA VAL A 579 -14.07 24.43 10.55
C VAL A 579 -13.12 23.38 11.11
N HIS A 580 -11.85 23.71 11.31
CA HIS A 580 -10.82 22.72 11.69
C HIS A 580 -9.73 23.24 12.65
N ASN A 581 -10.01 24.30 13.41
CA ASN A 581 -9.13 24.83 14.46
C ASN A 581 -7.75 25.30 13.95
N GLY A 582 -7.75 26.01 12.82
CA GLY A 582 -6.57 26.62 12.24
C GLY A 582 -5.84 25.71 11.23
N PRO A 583 -4.82 26.24 10.54
CA PRO A 583 -4.12 25.54 9.47
C PRO A 583 -3.30 24.36 9.97
N GLU A 584 -3.02 23.43 9.05
CA GLU A 584 -2.07 22.34 9.25
C GLU A 584 -0.68 22.86 9.60
N THR A 585 -0.02 22.14 10.51
CA THR A 585 1.31 22.43 11.02
C THR A 585 2.38 21.48 10.49
N ASN A 586 1.96 20.31 9.98
CA ASN A 586 2.85 19.40 9.30
C ASN A 586 3.25 19.91 7.91
N PRO A 587 4.44 19.55 7.41
CA PRO A 587 4.85 19.88 6.05
C PRO A 587 4.05 19.09 5.01
N PHE A 588 3.79 19.73 3.89
CA PHE A 588 3.18 19.12 2.69
C PHE A 588 4.26 18.52 1.77
N PRO A 589 3.88 17.65 0.81
CA PRO A 589 4.78 17.09 -0.19
C PRO A 589 5.59 18.14 -0.96
N THR A 590 6.81 17.78 -1.36
CA THR A 590 7.76 18.68 -2.06
C THR A 590 8.09 18.16 -3.45
N ASP A 591 8.54 19.05 -4.33
CA ASP A 591 8.94 18.73 -5.71
C ASP A 591 10.16 17.80 -5.79
N PHE A 592 11.00 17.79 -4.76
CA PHE A 592 12.11 16.87 -4.60
C PHE A 592 12.08 16.19 -3.23
N ALA A 593 12.35 14.88 -3.21
CA ALA A 593 12.53 14.11 -1.98
C ALA A 593 13.57 12.99 -2.17
N TRP A 594 14.36 12.71 -1.14
CA TRP A 594 15.39 11.67 -1.21
C TRP A 594 15.68 10.97 0.12
N GLY A 595 16.26 9.78 0.02
CA GLY A 595 16.61 8.96 1.17
C GLY A 595 17.64 7.90 0.85
N TYR A 596 18.02 7.15 1.87
CA TYR A 596 18.91 6.01 1.73
C TYR A 596 18.50 4.83 2.62
N ARG A 597 18.93 3.64 2.22
CA ARG A 597 18.72 2.36 2.89
C ARG A 597 20.07 1.68 3.05
N LEU A 598 20.34 1.12 4.24
CA LEU A 598 21.55 0.38 4.54
C LEU A 598 21.18 -1.00 5.04
N VAL A 599 21.89 -2.02 4.58
CA VAL A 599 21.80 -3.39 5.08
C VAL A 599 23.20 -3.86 5.42
N ALA A 600 23.36 -4.44 6.61
CA ALA A 600 24.56 -5.17 6.98
C ALA A 600 24.14 -6.58 7.41
N LYS A 601 24.70 -7.61 6.78
CA LYS A 601 24.45 -9.01 7.11
C LYS A 601 25.78 -9.71 7.32
N ALA A 602 25.92 -10.38 8.44
CA ALA A 602 27.05 -11.26 8.71
C ALA A 602 26.58 -12.71 8.77
N ASP A 603 27.45 -13.64 8.38
CA ASP A 603 27.21 -15.08 8.49
C ASP A 603 28.26 -15.72 9.39
N TYR A 604 27.81 -16.61 10.27
CA TYR A 604 28.65 -17.47 11.11
C TYR A 604 28.30 -18.91 10.80
N ASN A 605 29.16 -19.56 10.01
CA ASN A 605 28.96 -20.95 9.61
C ASN A 605 29.33 -21.89 10.74
N ASN A 606 28.47 -22.88 10.99
CA ASN A 606 28.68 -23.90 12.02
C ASN A 606 29.02 -23.29 13.40
N LEU A 607 28.25 -22.29 13.82
CA LEU A 607 28.43 -21.61 15.11
C LEU A 607 28.37 -22.62 16.26
N PHE A 608 27.39 -23.53 16.22
CA PHE A 608 27.32 -24.69 17.12
C PHE A 608 26.54 -25.84 16.48
N SER A 609 27.03 -27.07 16.61
CA SER A 609 26.32 -28.31 16.23
C SER A 609 25.71 -28.31 14.81
N GLY A 610 26.37 -27.69 13.83
CA GLY A 610 25.87 -27.62 12.44
C GLY A 610 24.84 -26.51 12.19
N ILE A 611 24.60 -25.62 13.16
CA ILE A 611 23.71 -24.46 13.02
C ILE A 611 24.52 -23.26 12.51
N ASN A 612 24.02 -22.65 11.44
CA ASN A 612 24.50 -21.37 10.93
C ASN A 612 23.72 -20.23 11.58
N MET A 613 24.38 -19.11 11.84
CA MET A 613 23.75 -17.90 12.40
C MET A 613 24.03 -16.71 11.49
N SER A 614 22.98 -15.97 11.14
CA SER A 614 23.07 -14.80 10.28
C SER A 614 22.42 -13.57 10.93
N PRO A 615 23.15 -12.78 11.74
CA PRO A 615 22.66 -11.49 12.22
C PRO A 615 22.60 -10.47 11.08
N ARG A 616 21.58 -9.61 11.14
CA ARG A 616 21.35 -8.53 10.17
C ARG A 616 20.91 -7.24 10.85
N VAL A 617 21.30 -6.12 10.25
CA VAL A 617 20.80 -4.78 10.57
C VAL A 617 20.35 -4.12 9.27
N ILE A 618 19.13 -3.59 9.27
CA ILE A 618 18.58 -2.79 8.18
C ILE A 618 18.28 -1.41 8.76
N PHE A 619 18.74 -0.37 8.10
CA PHE A 619 18.51 1.00 8.51
C PHE A 619 17.94 1.79 7.33
N SER A 620 16.91 2.58 7.60
CA SER A 620 16.27 3.47 6.64
C SER A 620 16.31 4.90 7.15
N HIS A 621 16.60 5.85 6.26
CA HIS A 621 16.45 7.27 6.53
C HIS A 621 15.94 8.00 5.30
N ASP A 622 14.80 8.63 5.45
CA ASP A 622 14.23 9.57 4.50
C ASP A 622 14.74 10.95 4.92
N VAL A 623 15.63 11.53 4.12
CA VAL A 623 16.49 12.63 4.58
C VAL A 623 15.79 13.96 4.46
N GLU A 624 15.26 14.26 3.30
CA GLU A 624 14.68 15.56 2.96
C GLU A 624 13.55 15.39 1.95
N GLY A 625 12.51 16.20 2.12
CA GLY A 625 11.34 16.21 1.26
C GLY A 625 10.33 15.10 1.56
N ILE A 626 9.13 15.27 1.02
CA ILE A 626 8.01 14.35 1.18
C ILE A 626 7.46 14.03 -0.21
N THR A 627 7.43 12.75 -0.58
CA THR A 627 6.72 12.34 -1.80
C THR A 627 5.21 12.27 -1.53
N PRO A 628 4.34 12.76 -2.43
CA PRO A 628 2.90 12.69 -2.25
C PRO A 628 2.36 11.27 -2.39
N ASP A 629 1.08 11.08 -2.04
CA ASP A 629 0.34 9.90 -2.47
C ASP A 629 0.26 9.81 -4.01
N PRO A 630 0.24 8.60 -4.59
CA PRO A 630 0.22 7.30 -3.91
C PRO A 630 1.65 6.74 -3.71
N MET A 631 2.68 7.58 -3.73
CA MET A 631 4.07 7.14 -3.73
C MET A 631 4.59 6.78 -2.34
N PHE A 632 4.47 7.71 -1.38
CA PHE A 632 4.99 7.66 0.00
C PHE A 632 6.34 6.91 0.15
N LEU A 633 7.27 7.18 -0.77
CA LEU A 633 8.63 6.64 -0.75
C LEU A 633 9.49 7.26 0.34
N PHE A 634 9.37 8.58 0.50
CA PHE A 634 10.15 9.37 1.43
C PHE A 634 9.25 10.27 2.26
N THR A 635 9.44 10.25 3.58
CA THR A 635 8.84 11.19 4.52
C THR A 635 9.94 11.89 5.31
N GLU A 636 10.11 13.20 5.15
CA GLU A 636 11.23 13.95 5.73
C GLU A 636 11.55 13.60 7.19
N GLY A 637 12.82 13.24 7.43
CA GLY A 637 13.37 12.93 8.74
C GLY A 637 12.97 11.56 9.31
N LYS A 638 12.06 10.82 8.66
CA LYS A 638 11.60 9.49 9.08
C LYS A 638 12.75 8.49 9.02
N LYS A 639 12.86 7.67 10.05
CA LYS A 639 13.88 6.62 10.19
C LYS A 639 13.23 5.33 10.64
N SER A 640 13.85 4.23 10.25
CA SER A 640 13.57 2.92 10.85
C SER A 640 14.84 2.10 11.00
N VAL A 641 14.83 1.21 11.98
CA VAL A 641 15.88 0.21 12.18
C VAL A 641 15.25 -1.16 12.42
N SER A 642 15.72 -2.16 11.68
CA SER A 642 15.41 -3.56 11.92
C SER A 642 16.69 -4.28 12.32
N VAL A 643 16.69 -4.93 13.47
CA VAL A 643 17.78 -5.80 13.92
C VAL A 643 17.23 -7.20 14.03
N GLY A 644 17.86 -8.16 13.36
CA GLY A 644 17.41 -9.53 13.38
C GLY A 644 18.54 -10.54 13.41
N VAL A 645 18.20 -11.76 13.81
CA VAL A 645 19.10 -12.91 13.76
C VAL A 645 18.35 -14.12 13.25
N ASN A 646 18.90 -14.73 12.21
CA ASN A 646 18.41 -15.98 11.66
C ASN A 646 19.32 -17.13 12.08
N PHE A 647 18.73 -18.27 12.40
CA PHE A 647 19.41 -19.54 12.63
C PHE A 647 18.95 -20.55 11.58
N ASP A 648 19.89 -21.19 10.90
CA ASP A 648 19.62 -22.23 9.91
C ASP A 648 20.27 -23.55 10.34
N TYR A 649 19.51 -24.64 10.30
CA TYR A 649 19.99 -25.98 10.55
C TYR A 649 19.73 -26.87 9.33
N GLN A 650 20.83 -27.24 8.67
CA GLN A 650 20.84 -28.15 7.51
C GLN A 650 19.96 -27.69 6.34
N SER A 651 19.72 -26.37 6.20
CA SER A 651 18.82 -25.82 5.17
C SER A 651 17.39 -26.40 5.21
N ARG A 652 17.01 -26.96 6.37
CA ARG A 652 15.68 -27.56 6.60
C ARG A 652 14.91 -26.84 7.67
N TRP A 653 15.56 -26.51 8.79
CA TRP A 653 14.94 -25.80 9.90
C TRP A 653 15.53 -24.40 10.00
N GLY A 654 14.66 -23.39 9.96
CA GLY A 654 15.01 -22.00 10.18
C GLY A 654 14.31 -21.45 11.42
N ALA A 655 14.99 -20.57 12.17
CA ALA A 655 14.38 -19.75 13.20
C ALA A 655 14.84 -18.30 13.06
N ASP A 656 13.90 -17.36 13.05
CA ASP A 656 14.19 -15.92 12.91
C ASP A 656 13.63 -15.15 14.10
N PHE A 657 14.42 -14.19 14.59
CA PHE A 657 14.03 -13.22 15.60
C PHE A 657 14.35 -11.83 15.06
N SER A 658 13.43 -10.88 15.21
CA SER A 658 13.69 -9.48 14.86
C SER A 658 13.02 -8.49 15.80
N TYR A 659 13.65 -7.33 15.91
CA TYR A 659 13.10 -6.12 16.52
C TYR A 659 13.10 -5.01 15.47
N ASN A 660 11.97 -4.34 15.31
CA ASN A 660 11.77 -3.27 14.34
C ASN A 660 11.34 -2.02 15.09
N SER A 661 12.03 -0.91 14.81
CA SER A 661 11.77 0.38 15.42
C SER A 661 11.62 1.49 14.40
N PHE A 662 10.68 2.41 14.63
CA PHE A 662 10.34 3.54 13.77
C PHE A 662 10.43 4.85 14.55
N PHE A 663 11.18 5.82 14.06
CA PHE A 663 11.40 7.07 14.79
C PHE A 663 11.76 8.23 13.86
N GLY A 664 11.82 9.45 14.39
CA GLY A 664 11.97 10.66 13.58
C GLY A 664 10.71 10.98 12.79
N GLY A 665 10.86 11.83 11.78
CA GLY A 665 9.75 12.54 11.13
C GLY A 665 9.66 13.99 11.59
N VAL A 666 8.98 14.83 10.82
CA VAL A 666 8.67 16.23 11.17
C VAL A 666 7.23 16.30 11.67
N GLY A 667 7.02 16.83 12.88
CA GLY A 667 5.69 16.85 13.49
C GLY A 667 5.12 15.45 13.64
N THR A 668 3.94 15.19 13.08
CA THR A 668 3.27 13.87 13.12
C THR A 668 3.31 13.11 11.79
N THR A 669 4.16 13.51 10.84
CA THR A 669 4.21 12.85 9.52
C THR A 669 4.64 11.38 9.56
N ASN A 670 5.35 10.95 10.61
CA ASN A 670 5.71 9.54 10.79
C ASN A 670 4.60 8.76 11.52
N GLN A 671 3.61 8.29 10.75
CA GLN A 671 2.48 7.48 11.23
C GLN A 671 2.86 6.08 11.77
N MET A 672 4.13 5.69 11.67
CA MET A 672 4.64 4.41 12.19
C MET A 672 5.37 4.55 13.54
N SER A 673 5.57 5.77 14.04
CA SER A 673 6.47 6.04 15.18
C SER A 673 6.01 5.47 16.52
N ASP A 674 4.80 4.92 16.62
CA ASP A 674 4.30 4.26 17.82
C ASP A 674 4.06 2.75 17.61
N ARG A 675 4.66 2.18 16.55
CA ARG A 675 4.37 0.82 16.07
C ARG A 675 5.56 -0.13 16.16
N ASP A 676 6.54 0.15 17.02
CA ASP A 676 7.64 -0.78 17.25
C ASP A 676 7.12 -2.18 17.62
N TYR A 677 7.78 -3.21 17.07
CA TYR A 677 7.38 -4.59 17.27
C TYR A 677 8.55 -5.56 17.28
N VAL A 678 8.36 -6.69 17.96
CA VAL A 678 9.23 -7.85 17.88
C VAL A 678 8.53 -8.96 17.10
N SER A 679 9.28 -9.74 16.34
CA SER A 679 8.77 -10.87 15.58
C SER A 679 9.60 -12.12 15.79
N PHE A 680 8.93 -13.27 15.79
CA PHE A 680 9.53 -14.59 15.85
C PHE A 680 8.91 -15.50 14.79
N ASN A 681 9.71 -16.30 14.11
CA ASN A 681 9.24 -17.26 13.12
C ASN A 681 10.08 -18.54 13.13
N ILE A 682 9.43 -19.69 12.95
CA ILE A 682 10.06 -20.98 12.68
C ILE A 682 9.64 -21.42 11.29
N LYS A 683 10.61 -21.89 10.49
CA LYS A 683 10.44 -22.38 9.14
C LYS A 683 10.90 -23.83 9.03
N TYR A 684 10.18 -24.62 8.24
CA TYR A 684 10.59 -25.95 7.80
C TYR A 684 10.48 -26.07 6.29
N SER A 685 11.54 -26.53 5.63
CA SER A 685 11.57 -26.76 4.18
C SER A 685 11.92 -28.20 3.85
N ILE A 686 11.22 -28.77 2.87
CA ILE A 686 11.59 -30.03 2.19
C ILE A 686 11.97 -29.76 0.76
#